data_AF-A0A478FUP3-F1
#
_entry.id   AF-A0A478FUP3-F1
#
_cell.length_a   1.000
_cell.length_b   1.000
_cell.length_c   1.000
_cell.angle_alpha   90.00
_cell.angle_beta   90.00
_cell.angle_gamma   90.00
#
_symmetry.space_group_name_H-M   'P 1'
#
loop_
_entity.id
_entity.type
_entity.pdbx_description
1 polymer ?
#
loop_
_entity_poly.entity_id
_entity_poly.type
_entity_poly.pdbx_seq_one_letter_code
_entity_poly.pdbx_strand_id
1 'polypeptide(L)'
;MVNYNGQADLLLSLQIPPDYYPYQFKKTNLYDYLTNVDKYIVVNENVSETKKEIKKSLQSRINALLSQVKEFGPSLWNEDLYDTGIVFRNNQFWNNKKTTLLFIEQFIADDYTNIEEGYDLLPVHKKLIITNYRAARDPYTIFNKEVFDCFKNNGGSDNKCSNNLAKKFMEYMANYDLEEINSIYRFGKYIEFWNRLIEENKTQMEELGFEKWISQEKLFSTDGNVDKLLAEKYKTTIFTKEELCLLNAWSDDKDGKGECETSSDIKQKIDSKKFQMNYPTTTSDLLKAHHPALEQQILPGTAPLAEGSQKDIIVFLYQFAASIDKYTKSPEFKAEFDGDPRKAAMENVLSNVGEIAANFKERIKNIREYFKAIKVVDQKFDPEASPKCWTNDSSKTFTVLTYPPSAFGAGEATIQSMSKFPFIYKDIGLKQPIPANLTSSSPSKTHDEGEDEDLSHEIFSVDDNGWWWKIGSAHLDPTNLLEFRGQSDTILILANEDDWNLLKDPNSGTLKAASSLLSSNKEKLSDGSNFEEIDIKRVQGNEPELRNNKGYHVSYNKYHLWNEGLRSPIALNLLLDSLVDIFQRQYDPEFKEVNGTSVVSGSTNGDHKAKYQKAMDWGDYWNKYFIKGTNKTSEKK
;
A
#
# COMPACT_ATOMS: atom_id res chain seq x y z
N MET A 1 -1.97 11.90 6.09
CA MET A 1 -2.54 11.84 7.45
C MET A 1 -2.68 10.38 7.91
N VAL A 2 -1.68 9.89 8.66
CA VAL A 2 -1.74 8.69 9.53
C VAL A 2 -1.15 9.10 10.88
N ASN A 3 -1.45 8.31 11.92
CA ASN A 3 -0.65 8.04 13.13
C ASN A 3 -1.51 7.63 14.33
N TYR A 4 -2.82 7.43 14.14
CA TYR A 4 -3.65 6.68 15.09
C TYR A 4 -4.83 5.94 14.43
N ASN A 5 -5.44 6.51 13.37
CA ASN A 5 -6.56 5.88 12.62
C ASN A 5 -6.23 4.43 12.18
N GLY A 6 -5.18 4.24 11.37
CA GLY A 6 -4.83 2.90 10.87
C GLY A 6 -4.36 1.93 11.95
N GLN A 7 -3.66 2.42 12.98
CA GLN A 7 -3.24 1.61 14.12
C GLN A 7 -4.46 1.12 14.92
N ALA A 8 -5.45 1.99 15.11
CA ALA A 8 -6.72 1.65 15.74
C ALA A 8 -7.51 0.60 14.92
N ASP A 9 -7.51 0.71 13.59
CA ASP A 9 -8.18 -0.27 12.72
C ASP A 9 -7.48 -1.64 12.71
N LEU A 10 -6.14 -1.67 12.81
CA LEU A 10 -5.38 -2.89 13.07
C LEU A 10 -5.77 -3.54 14.39
N LEU A 11 -5.77 -2.76 15.48
CA LEU A 11 -6.10 -3.24 16.82
C LEU A 11 -7.55 -3.78 16.87
N LEU A 12 -8.52 -3.07 16.27
CA LEU A 12 -9.89 -3.56 16.09
C LEU A 12 -9.94 -4.89 15.32
N SER A 13 -9.19 -5.00 14.22
CA SER A 13 -9.09 -6.24 13.43
C SER A 13 -8.50 -7.41 14.21
N LEU A 14 -7.70 -7.13 15.25
CA LEU A 14 -7.15 -8.10 16.19
C LEU A 14 -8.05 -8.39 17.40
N GLN A 15 -9.23 -7.78 17.45
CA GLN A 15 -10.17 -7.82 18.58
C GLN A 15 -9.63 -7.16 19.86
N ILE A 16 -8.74 -6.18 19.71
CA ILE A 16 -8.18 -5.35 20.78
C ILE A 16 -8.77 -3.94 20.64
N PRO A 17 -9.81 -3.56 21.41
CA PRO A 17 -10.26 -2.17 21.46
C PRO A 17 -9.12 -1.22 21.87
N PRO A 18 -8.80 -0.18 21.09
CA PRO A 18 -7.85 0.85 21.53
C PRO A 18 -8.47 1.73 22.62
N ASP A 19 -7.63 2.31 23.49
CA ASP A 19 -8.10 3.25 24.52
C ASP A 19 -8.65 4.55 23.91
N TYR A 20 -8.07 4.98 22.79
CA TYR A 20 -8.52 6.13 21.98
C TYR A 20 -8.74 5.71 20.53
N TYR A 21 -9.82 6.20 19.92
CA TYR A 21 -10.07 6.02 18.48
C TYR A 21 -10.36 7.39 17.81
N PRO A 22 -9.51 7.86 16.87
CA PRO A 22 -9.74 9.12 16.16
C PRO A 22 -10.85 9.04 15.11
N TYR A 23 -11.46 10.18 14.79
CA TYR A 23 -12.33 10.35 13.64
C TYR A 23 -11.53 10.45 12.33
N GLN A 24 -12.24 10.33 11.21
CA GLN A 24 -11.71 10.60 9.88
C GLN A 24 -11.29 12.09 9.74
N PHE A 25 -10.34 12.38 8.85
CA PHE A 25 -9.81 13.73 8.57
C PHE A 25 -10.92 14.76 8.33
N LYS A 26 -10.91 15.89 9.06
CA LYS A 26 -11.94 16.94 8.98
C LYS A 26 -13.39 16.44 9.13
N LYS A 27 -13.61 15.29 9.78
CA LYS A 27 -14.94 14.71 10.08
C LYS A 27 -15.14 14.53 11.59
N THR A 28 -16.38 14.31 11.99
CA THR A 28 -16.80 14.04 13.38
C THR A 28 -17.28 12.61 13.58
N ASN A 29 -16.95 11.72 12.64
CA ASN A 29 -17.36 10.32 12.60
C ASN A 29 -16.20 9.40 12.20
N LEU A 30 -16.38 8.11 12.51
CA LEU A 30 -15.51 7.03 12.02
C LEU A 30 -15.72 6.83 10.52
N TYR A 31 -14.82 6.11 9.86
CA TYR A 31 -14.98 5.71 8.47
C TYR A 31 -16.32 4.97 8.23
N ASP A 32 -17.00 5.27 7.11
CA ASP A 32 -18.27 4.64 6.72
C ASP A 32 -18.14 3.12 6.56
N TYR A 33 -16.94 2.60 6.22
CA TYR A 33 -16.70 1.15 6.11
C TYR A 33 -16.71 0.39 7.44
N LEU A 34 -16.59 1.08 8.58
CA LEU A 34 -16.69 0.50 9.93
C LEU A 34 -18.06 0.70 10.58
N THR A 35 -18.79 1.75 10.18
CA THR A 35 -20.10 2.11 10.73
C THR A 35 -21.27 1.67 9.83
N ASN A 36 -20.98 1.32 8.57
CA ASN A 36 -21.96 0.91 7.57
C ASN A 36 -21.39 -0.19 6.64
N VAL A 37 -20.84 -1.24 7.25
CA VAL A 37 -20.25 -2.41 6.58
C VAL A 37 -21.16 -2.98 5.50
N ASP A 38 -22.49 -2.93 5.70
CA ASP A 38 -23.49 -3.49 4.79
C ASP A 38 -23.52 -2.85 3.38
N LYS A 39 -23.05 -1.60 3.23
CA LYS A 39 -22.82 -0.95 1.93
C LYS A 39 -21.67 -1.58 1.13
N TYR A 40 -20.67 -2.11 1.84
CA TYR A 40 -19.40 -2.54 1.27
C TYR A 40 -19.29 -4.06 1.13
N ILE A 41 -19.90 -4.83 2.03
CA ILE A 41 -19.83 -6.30 2.00
C ILE A 41 -20.74 -6.87 0.92
N VAL A 42 -20.13 -7.53 -0.07
CA VAL A 42 -20.85 -8.13 -1.20
C VAL A 42 -21.36 -9.51 -0.81
N VAL A 43 -22.67 -9.70 -0.96
CA VAL A 43 -23.38 -10.96 -0.76
C VAL A 43 -24.51 -11.06 -1.79
N ASN A 44 -24.56 -12.20 -2.48
CA ASN A 44 -25.64 -12.59 -3.39
C ASN A 44 -26.00 -14.08 -3.15
N GLU A 45 -26.85 -14.65 -4.00
CA GLU A 45 -27.28 -16.06 -3.90
C GLU A 45 -26.15 -17.10 -4.13
N ASN A 46 -25.02 -16.68 -4.72
CA ASN A 46 -23.92 -17.54 -5.14
C ASN A 46 -22.73 -17.56 -4.16
N VAL A 47 -22.77 -16.78 -3.08
CA VAL A 47 -21.78 -16.87 -1.99
C VAL A 47 -22.16 -17.93 -0.95
N SER A 48 -21.18 -18.35 -0.15
CA SER A 48 -21.33 -19.38 0.89
C SER A 48 -22.24 -18.95 2.04
N GLU A 49 -22.72 -19.93 2.84
CA GLU A 49 -23.43 -19.62 4.08
C GLU A 49 -22.53 -18.95 5.13
N THR A 50 -21.23 -19.28 5.17
CA THR A 50 -20.24 -18.60 6.03
C THR A 50 -20.09 -17.13 5.66
N LYS A 51 -20.09 -16.79 4.37
CA LYS A 51 -20.07 -15.41 3.89
C LYS A 51 -21.37 -14.66 4.23
N LYS A 52 -22.52 -15.34 4.16
CA LYS A 52 -23.82 -14.79 4.61
C LYS A 52 -23.86 -14.58 6.13
N GLU A 53 -23.24 -15.46 6.93
CA GLU A 53 -23.08 -15.31 8.38
C GLU A 53 -22.20 -14.09 8.72
N ILE A 54 -21.08 -13.90 8.03
CA ILE A 54 -20.24 -12.70 8.20
C ILE A 54 -21.06 -11.44 7.96
N LYS A 55 -21.84 -11.34 6.87
CA LYS A 55 -22.69 -10.16 6.62
C LYS A 55 -23.68 -9.87 7.75
N LYS A 56 -24.34 -10.91 8.28
CA LYS A 56 -25.32 -10.75 9.39
C LYS A 56 -24.67 -10.27 10.69
N SER A 57 -23.41 -10.62 10.95
CA SER A 57 -22.78 -10.47 12.27
C SER A 57 -21.68 -9.41 12.34
N LEU A 58 -21.05 -9.03 11.22
CA LEU A 58 -19.83 -8.20 11.20
C LEU A 58 -20.04 -6.81 11.79
N GLN A 59 -21.10 -6.09 11.40
CA GLN A 59 -21.41 -4.77 11.96
C GLN A 59 -21.67 -4.84 13.48
N SER A 60 -22.41 -5.86 13.93
CA SER A 60 -22.66 -6.08 15.36
C SER A 60 -21.37 -6.36 16.14
N ARG A 61 -20.44 -7.13 15.57
CA ARG A 61 -19.14 -7.40 16.19
C ARG A 61 -18.27 -6.14 16.29
N ILE A 62 -18.21 -5.34 15.22
CA ILE A 62 -17.47 -4.07 15.21
C ILE A 62 -18.06 -3.10 16.24
N ASN A 63 -19.40 -2.97 16.30
CA ASN A 63 -20.07 -2.15 17.30
C ASN A 63 -19.73 -2.60 18.74
N ALA A 64 -19.66 -3.91 19.00
CA ALA A 64 -19.29 -4.48 20.30
C ALA A 64 -17.81 -4.31 20.67
N LEU A 65 -16.92 -4.06 19.71
CA LEU A 65 -15.52 -3.66 19.96
C LEU A 65 -15.43 -2.14 20.18
N LEU A 66 -16.10 -1.35 19.34
CA LEU A 66 -16.16 0.11 19.45
C LEU A 66 -16.79 0.57 20.77
N SER A 67 -17.78 -0.16 21.31
CA SER A 67 -18.38 0.15 22.62
C SER A 67 -17.44 -0.07 23.82
N GLN A 68 -16.23 -0.58 23.60
CA GLN A 68 -15.19 -0.75 24.61
C GLN A 68 -14.06 0.29 24.48
N VAL A 69 -14.08 1.11 23.42
CA VAL A 69 -13.18 2.26 23.27
C VAL A 69 -13.57 3.31 24.32
N LYS A 70 -12.58 3.85 25.05
CA LYS A 70 -12.83 4.78 26.15
C LYS A 70 -13.11 6.21 25.67
N GLU A 71 -12.46 6.62 24.59
CA GLU A 71 -12.61 7.97 24.05
C GLU A 71 -12.54 8.00 22.51
N PHE A 72 -13.41 8.81 21.92
CA PHE A 72 -13.39 9.17 20.50
C PHE A 72 -13.16 10.67 20.35
N GLY A 73 -12.44 11.10 19.32
CA GLY A 73 -12.11 12.50 19.10
C GLY A 73 -11.48 12.78 17.74
N PRO A 74 -11.06 14.02 17.46
CA PRO A 74 -10.44 14.39 16.17
C PRO A 74 -9.08 13.71 15.95
N SER A 75 -8.46 13.98 14.80
CA SER A 75 -7.04 13.70 14.59
C SER A 75 -6.19 14.24 15.75
N LEU A 76 -5.17 13.49 16.16
CA LEU A 76 -4.27 13.88 17.26
C LEU A 76 -3.28 15.00 16.89
N TRP A 77 -3.33 15.43 15.64
CA TRP A 77 -2.48 16.43 15.03
C TRP A 77 -3.34 17.62 14.61
N ASN A 78 -2.82 18.83 14.74
CA ASN A 78 -3.50 20.10 14.49
C ASN A 78 -3.36 20.49 13.02
N GLU A 79 -4.46 20.95 12.42
CA GLU A 79 -4.71 20.85 10.97
C GLU A 79 -4.94 22.22 10.30
N ASP A 80 -5.03 23.32 11.06
CA ASP A 80 -5.24 24.68 10.52
C ASP A 80 -4.00 25.25 9.78
N LEU A 81 -2.87 24.53 9.79
CA LEU A 81 -1.59 24.93 9.18
C LEU A 81 -1.17 24.05 7.99
N TYR A 82 -2.09 23.23 7.45
CA TYR A 82 -1.82 22.43 6.25
C TYR A 82 -1.48 23.30 5.02
N ASP A 83 -2.02 24.51 4.91
CA ASP A 83 -1.71 25.47 3.84
C ASP A 83 -0.23 25.91 3.86
N THR A 84 0.48 25.72 4.98
CA THR A 84 1.92 26.00 5.13
C THR A 84 2.77 24.72 5.24
N GLY A 85 2.19 23.54 4.99
CA GLY A 85 2.87 22.25 5.00
C GLY A 85 3.25 21.67 6.38
N ILE A 86 3.20 22.46 7.46
CA ILE A 86 3.69 22.03 8.79
C ILE A 86 2.54 21.46 9.64
N VAL A 87 2.66 20.19 10.01
CA VAL A 87 1.73 19.53 10.95
C VAL A 87 2.20 19.73 12.39
N PHE A 88 1.40 20.43 13.20
CA PHE A 88 1.71 20.63 14.62
C PHE A 88 0.98 19.60 15.50
N ARG A 89 1.61 19.13 16.58
CA ARG A 89 0.97 18.29 17.60
C ARG A 89 -0.17 19.07 18.31
N ASN A 90 -1.29 18.40 18.62
CA ASN A 90 -2.29 18.99 19.52
C ASN A 90 -1.83 18.88 20.99
N ASN A 91 -0.96 19.81 21.41
CA ASN A 91 -0.35 19.82 22.74
C ASN A 91 -1.38 19.74 23.88
N GLN A 92 -2.51 20.45 23.75
CA GLN A 92 -3.58 20.46 24.75
C GLN A 92 -4.24 19.09 24.90
N PHE A 93 -4.38 18.35 23.81
CA PHE A 93 -4.91 16.99 23.86
C PHE A 93 -3.88 16.01 24.43
N TRP A 94 -2.68 15.95 23.84
CA TRP A 94 -1.63 14.97 24.18
C TRP A 94 -1.26 14.98 25.65
N ASN A 95 -0.95 16.15 26.21
CA ASN A 95 -0.46 16.30 27.58
C ASN A 95 -1.50 15.87 28.65
N ASN A 96 -2.78 15.76 28.27
CA ASN A 96 -3.88 15.38 29.17
C ASN A 96 -4.30 13.91 29.03
N LYS A 97 -3.71 13.13 28.12
CA LYS A 97 -4.09 11.73 27.90
C LYS A 97 -3.23 10.73 28.68
N LYS A 98 -3.86 9.59 28.98
CA LYS A 98 -3.22 8.44 29.63
C LYS A 98 -3.62 7.14 28.92
N THR A 99 -2.66 6.26 28.68
CA THR A 99 -2.87 4.95 28.04
C THR A 99 -1.99 3.89 28.71
N THR A 100 -2.33 2.60 28.57
CA THR A 100 -1.37 1.54 28.95
C THR A 100 -0.34 1.34 27.84
N LEU A 101 -0.81 1.17 26.60
CA LEU A 101 0.02 1.05 25.40
C LEU A 101 -0.06 2.33 24.56
N LEU A 102 1.09 2.89 24.23
CA LEU A 102 1.22 3.99 23.29
C LEU A 102 1.94 3.48 22.04
N PHE A 103 1.29 3.58 20.89
CA PHE A 103 1.88 3.30 19.58
C PHE A 103 2.30 4.62 18.94
N ILE A 104 3.50 4.67 18.37
CA ILE A 104 4.07 5.84 17.69
C ILE A 104 4.72 5.37 16.38
N GLU A 105 4.43 6.04 15.27
CA GLU A 105 5.14 5.79 14.01
C GLU A 105 6.57 6.30 14.07
N GLN A 106 7.53 5.51 13.57
CA GLN A 106 8.97 5.77 13.64
C GLN A 106 9.35 7.16 13.11
N PHE A 107 8.66 7.72 12.12
CA PHE A 107 8.98 9.06 11.63
C PHE A 107 8.76 10.17 12.69
N ILE A 108 7.82 10.00 13.62
CA ILE A 108 7.71 10.93 14.77
C ILE A 108 8.89 10.72 15.72
N ALA A 109 9.36 9.48 15.87
CA ALA A 109 10.51 9.17 16.72
C ALA A 109 11.84 9.64 16.10
N ASP A 110 11.93 9.71 14.77
CA ASP A 110 13.09 10.24 14.05
C ASP A 110 13.23 11.77 14.15
N ASP A 111 12.16 12.49 14.49
CA ASP A 111 12.19 13.93 14.80
C ASP A 111 12.90 14.24 16.16
N TYR A 112 13.31 13.21 16.91
CA TYR A 112 14.02 13.34 18.19
C TYR A 112 15.35 12.59 18.15
N THR A 113 16.44 13.26 18.53
CA THR A 113 17.77 12.63 18.71
C THR A 113 17.72 11.48 19.72
N ASN A 114 16.89 11.62 20.76
CA ASN A 114 16.47 10.55 21.66
C ASN A 114 14.98 10.73 22.00
N ILE A 115 14.14 9.75 21.67
CA ILE A 115 12.69 9.80 21.93
C ILE A 115 12.35 9.86 23.43
N GLU A 116 13.26 9.43 24.32
CA GLU A 116 13.07 9.53 25.77
C GLU A 116 13.10 11.00 26.26
N GLU A 117 13.83 11.87 25.57
CA GLU A 117 13.82 13.33 25.83
C GLU A 117 12.48 13.96 25.44
N GLY A 118 11.72 13.30 24.55
CA GLY A 118 10.35 13.64 24.19
C GLY A 118 9.28 13.14 25.16
N TYR A 119 9.60 12.40 26.23
CA TYR A 119 8.56 11.76 27.07
C TYR A 119 7.62 12.74 27.79
N ASP A 120 8.10 13.94 28.16
CA ASP A 120 7.25 15.02 28.70
C ASP A 120 6.27 15.59 27.66
N LEU A 121 6.43 15.22 26.39
CA LEU A 121 5.60 15.60 25.24
C LEU A 121 4.72 14.44 24.74
N LEU A 122 4.86 13.23 25.30
CA LEU A 122 4.00 12.09 24.98
C LEU A 122 2.81 12.00 25.97
N PRO A 123 1.70 11.32 25.61
CA PRO A 123 0.66 10.98 26.57
C PRO A 123 1.26 10.12 27.68
N VAL A 124 0.76 10.23 28.91
CA VAL A 124 1.27 9.40 30.02
C VAL A 124 0.99 7.93 29.70
N HIS A 125 2.05 7.16 29.49
CA HIS A 125 1.96 5.79 29.03
C HIS A 125 2.79 4.86 29.90
N LYS A 126 2.47 3.56 29.88
CA LYS A 126 3.25 2.54 30.59
C LYS A 126 4.24 1.83 29.70
N LYS A 127 3.86 1.59 28.44
CA LYS A 127 4.73 1.03 27.42
C LYS A 127 4.59 1.79 26.11
N LEU A 128 5.71 2.35 25.65
CA LEU A 128 5.86 2.84 24.28
C LEU A 128 6.20 1.66 23.37
N ILE A 129 5.54 1.63 22.21
CA ILE A 129 5.81 0.72 21.10
C ILE A 129 6.01 1.59 19.85
N ILE A 130 7.21 1.55 19.28
CA ILE A 130 7.50 2.26 18.03
C ILE A 130 7.23 1.31 16.87
N THR A 131 6.32 1.71 15.99
CA THR A 131 5.89 0.97 14.80
C THR A 131 6.34 1.71 13.55
N ASN A 132 6.41 1.04 12.39
CA ASN A 132 6.72 1.75 11.16
C ASN A 132 5.94 1.13 9.99
N TYR A 133 4.86 1.78 9.63
CA TYR A 133 4.01 1.38 8.50
C TYR A 133 4.75 1.45 7.17
N ARG A 134 5.75 2.32 7.04
CA ARG A 134 6.62 2.37 5.84
C ARG A 134 7.62 1.22 5.82
N ALA A 135 7.94 0.65 6.98
CA ALA A 135 8.69 -0.60 7.14
C ALA A 135 7.83 -1.85 6.99
N ALA A 136 6.72 -1.76 6.25
CA ALA A 136 5.88 -2.90 5.95
C ALA A 136 6.04 -3.38 4.49
N ARG A 137 7.02 -2.83 3.78
CA ARG A 137 7.45 -3.22 2.43
C ARG A 137 8.66 -4.16 2.46
N ASP A 138 9.10 -4.57 1.26
CA ASP A 138 10.50 -4.90 0.98
C ASP A 138 11.47 -3.96 1.75
N PRO A 139 12.44 -4.37 2.59
CA PRO A 139 13.49 -3.43 3.02
C PRO A 139 14.61 -3.23 1.99
N TYR A 140 14.80 -4.12 1.01
CA TYR A 140 16.07 -4.30 0.33
C TYR A 140 16.28 -3.71 -1.12
N THR A 141 15.39 -3.02 -1.86
CA THR A 141 15.78 -2.58 -3.26
C THR A 141 16.56 -1.29 -3.36
N ILE A 142 16.53 -0.44 -2.34
CA ILE A 142 17.47 0.68 -2.38
C ILE A 142 18.87 0.13 -2.08
N PHE A 143 18.98 -0.66 -1.02
CA PHE A 143 20.23 -1.22 -0.51
C PHE A 143 20.09 -2.73 -0.28
N ASN A 144 21.05 -3.50 -0.80
CA ASN A 144 21.05 -4.95 -0.63
C ASN A 144 21.22 -5.39 0.83
N LYS A 145 20.95 -6.67 1.09
CA LYS A 145 21.00 -7.22 2.44
C LYS A 145 22.37 -7.04 3.10
N GLU A 146 23.45 -7.06 2.33
CA GLU A 146 24.82 -6.83 2.80
C GLU A 146 24.99 -5.45 3.47
N VAL A 147 24.29 -4.40 3.01
CA VAL A 147 24.29 -3.09 3.66
C VAL A 147 23.56 -3.15 5.01
N PHE A 148 22.40 -3.81 5.08
CA PHE A 148 21.66 -4.00 6.34
C PHE A 148 22.48 -4.81 7.36
N ASP A 149 23.09 -5.93 6.93
CA ASP A 149 23.94 -6.77 7.77
C ASP A 149 25.19 -6.01 8.26
N CYS A 150 25.72 -5.02 7.52
CA CYS A 150 26.78 -4.14 8.02
C CYS A 150 26.30 -3.25 9.18
N PHE A 151 25.17 -2.55 9.03
CA PHE A 151 24.62 -1.66 10.08
C PHE A 151 24.34 -2.39 11.40
N LYS A 152 24.01 -3.69 11.37
CA LYS A 152 23.76 -4.50 12.57
C LYS A 152 25.00 -4.71 13.45
N ASN A 153 26.21 -4.63 12.90
CA ASN A 153 27.44 -5.06 13.59
C ASN A 153 28.24 -3.92 14.26
N ASN A 154 27.72 -2.69 14.31
CA ASN A 154 28.40 -1.54 14.91
C ASN A 154 28.52 -1.65 16.44
N GLY A 155 29.67 -2.14 16.92
CA GLY A 155 30.03 -2.20 18.34
C GLY A 155 31.09 -3.24 18.70
N GLY A 156 31.34 -4.22 17.84
CA GLY A 156 32.40 -5.23 18.03
C GLY A 156 33.68 -4.89 17.26
N SER A 157 34.85 -5.17 17.85
CA SER A 157 36.17 -5.02 17.22
C SER A 157 36.45 -5.99 16.05
N ASP A 158 35.50 -6.86 15.72
CA ASP A 158 35.60 -7.83 14.62
C ASP A 158 35.10 -7.20 13.31
N ASN A 159 36.07 -6.82 12.47
CA ASN A 159 35.90 -6.04 11.25
C ASN A 159 35.17 -6.80 10.12
N LYS A 160 33.87 -7.09 10.29
CA LYS A 160 33.06 -7.96 9.41
C LYS A 160 32.37 -7.27 8.23
N CYS A 161 32.23 -5.94 8.23
CA CYS A 161 31.67 -5.24 7.08
C CYS A 161 32.73 -5.14 5.97
N SER A 162 32.48 -5.75 4.81
CA SER A 162 33.35 -5.65 3.62
C SER A 162 32.87 -4.60 2.62
N ASN A 163 31.58 -4.30 2.59
CA ASN A 163 30.92 -3.41 1.62
C ASN A 163 31.33 -1.92 1.85
N ASN A 164 31.94 -1.29 0.84
CA ASN A 164 32.42 0.10 0.94
C ASN A 164 31.28 1.12 1.02
N LEU A 165 30.22 0.94 0.22
CA LEU A 165 29.00 1.75 0.28
C LEU A 165 28.41 1.76 1.68
N ALA A 166 28.29 0.58 2.31
CA ALA A 166 27.79 0.45 3.68
C ALA A 166 28.67 1.19 4.70
N LYS A 167 30.01 1.09 4.59
CA LYS A 167 30.94 1.81 5.47
C LYS A 167 30.78 3.32 5.36
N LYS A 168 30.80 3.86 4.16
CA LYS A 168 30.65 5.30 3.94
C LYS A 168 29.27 5.82 4.32
N PHE A 169 28.24 5.02 4.12
CA PHE A 169 26.90 5.35 4.60
C PHE A 169 26.83 5.36 6.14
N MET A 170 27.46 4.42 6.85
CA MET A 170 27.54 4.46 8.32
C MET A 170 28.39 5.63 8.83
N GLU A 171 29.52 5.94 8.19
CA GLU A 171 30.33 7.13 8.49
C GLU A 171 29.52 8.42 8.30
N TYR A 172 28.72 8.50 7.23
CA TYR A 172 27.83 9.62 6.94
C TYR A 172 26.76 9.78 8.02
N MET A 173 26.05 8.70 8.37
CA MET A 173 25.03 8.69 9.43
C MET A 173 25.59 9.17 10.78
N ALA A 174 26.80 8.76 11.13
CA ALA A 174 27.44 9.10 12.40
C ALA A 174 27.91 10.56 12.50
N ASN A 175 28.11 11.25 11.37
CA ASN A 175 28.58 12.64 11.28
C ASN A 175 27.54 13.57 10.63
N TYR A 176 26.28 13.14 10.53
CA TYR A 176 25.24 13.87 9.82
C TYR A 176 24.81 15.14 10.55
N ASP A 177 24.67 16.25 9.81
CA ASP A 177 24.14 17.49 10.35
C ASP A 177 22.61 17.41 10.47
N LEU A 178 22.11 17.42 11.70
CA LEU A 178 20.69 17.28 11.99
C LEU A 178 19.86 18.49 11.56
N GLU A 179 20.47 19.60 11.13
CA GLU A 179 19.75 20.79 10.64
C GLU A 179 19.15 20.60 9.22
N GLU A 180 19.69 19.71 8.38
CA GLU A 180 19.26 19.54 6.96
C GLU A 180 18.90 18.08 6.59
N ILE A 181 17.83 17.50 7.13
CA ILE A 181 17.46 16.06 6.95
C ILE A 181 17.05 15.67 5.52
N ASN A 182 17.95 14.97 4.79
CA ASN A 182 17.78 14.49 3.41
C ASN A 182 17.31 13.02 3.29
N SER A 183 17.19 12.50 2.06
CA SER A 183 16.73 11.13 1.78
C SER A 183 17.73 10.08 2.27
N ILE A 184 19.04 10.28 2.01
CA ILE A 184 20.09 9.33 2.44
C ILE A 184 20.05 9.12 3.96
N TYR A 185 20.05 10.17 4.77
CA TYR A 185 20.02 10.03 6.23
C TYR A 185 18.81 9.24 6.71
N ARG A 186 17.63 9.59 6.18
CA ARG A 186 16.38 8.90 6.51
C ARG A 186 16.49 7.40 6.16
N PHE A 187 17.10 7.02 5.03
CA PHE A 187 17.29 5.61 4.68
C PHE A 187 18.20 4.88 5.69
N GLY A 188 19.17 5.57 6.30
CA GLY A 188 19.99 4.99 7.38
C GLY A 188 19.16 4.72 8.64
N LYS A 189 18.33 5.68 9.08
CA LYS A 189 17.36 5.48 10.18
C LYS A 189 16.41 4.32 9.91
N TYR A 190 16.00 4.15 8.66
CA TYR A 190 15.17 3.03 8.22
C TYR A 190 15.88 1.66 8.32
N ILE A 191 17.16 1.60 7.94
CA ILE A 191 17.98 0.39 8.11
C ILE A 191 18.16 0.04 9.60
N GLU A 192 18.44 1.04 10.45
CA GLU A 192 18.51 0.87 11.91
C GLU A 192 17.19 0.31 12.48
N PHE A 193 16.06 0.91 12.10
CA PHE A 193 14.73 0.46 12.50
C PHE A 193 14.52 -1.02 12.17
N TRP A 194 14.82 -1.43 10.94
CA TRP A 194 14.61 -2.81 10.48
C TRP A 194 15.51 -3.81 11.20
N ASN A 195 16.78 -3.49 11.38
CA ASN A 195 17.71 -4.32 12.12
C ASN A 195 17.23 -4.53 13.56
N ARG A 196 16.81 -3.44 14.24
CA ARG A 196 16.21 -3.50 15.58
C ARG A 196 14.93 -4.31 15.59
N LEU A 197 13.98 -4.04 14.68
CA LEU A 197 12.69 -4.72 14.58
C LEU A 197 12.86 -6.24 14.42
N ILE A 198 13.71 -6.67 13.49
CA ILE A 198 13.98 -8.09 13.21
C ILE A 198 14.70 -8.74 14.40
N GLU A 199 15.69 -8.09 15.00
CA GLU A 199 16.43 -8.63 16.14
C GLU A 199 15.55 -8.78 17.38
N GLU A 200 14.76 -7.75 17.71
CA GLU A 200 13.92 -7.70 18.89
C GLU A 200 12.73 -8.66 18.87
N ASN A 201 12.34 -9.14 17.69
CA ASN A 201 11.11 -9.92 17.44
C ASN A 201 11.38 -11.18 16.58
N LYS A 202 12.64 -11.60 16.46
CA LYS A 202 13.10 -12.60 15.48
C LYS A 202 12.25 -13.87 15.50
N THR A 203 12.07 -14.46 16.68
CA THR A 203 11.33 -15.71 16.86
C THR A 203 9.88 -15.58 16.40
N GLN A 204 9.20 -14.51 16.80
CA GLN A 204 7.81 -14.24 16.38
C GLN A 204 7.69 -14.06 14.87
N MET A 205 8.63 -13.33 14.24
CA MET A 205 8.62 -13.10 12.79
C MET A 205 8.91 -14.38 11.99
N GLU A 206 9.83 -15.23 12.47
CA GLU A 206 10.10 -16.54 11.90
C GLU A 206 8.87 -17.48 12.03
N GLU A 207 8.25 -17.56 13.21
CA GLU A 207 7.03 -18.34 13.47
C GLU A 207 5.85 -17.92 12.57
N LEU A 208 5.65 -16.62 12.40
CA LEU A 208 4.61 -16.05 11.54
C LEU A 208 4.89 -16.20 10.04
N GLY A 209 6.12 -16.60 9.66
CA GLY A 209 6.53 -16.73 8.27
C GLY A 209 6.63 -15.38 7.55
N PHE A 210 6.98 -14.32 8.28
CA PHE A 210 7.05 -12.93 7.83
C PHE A 210 7.80 -12.75 6.50
N GLU A 211 8.94 -13.41 6.33
CA GLU A 211 9.74 -13.36 5.10
C GLU A 211 8.99 -13.80 3.82
N LYS A 212 7.88 -14.55 3.94
CA LYS A 212 7.06 -15.00 2.80
C LYS A 212 6.12 -13.91 2.26
N TRP A 213 5.96 -12.81 2.99
CA TRP A 213 5.12 -11.66 2.62
C TRP A 213 5.92 -10.54 1.96
N ILE A 214 7.17 -10.41 2.40
CA ILE A 214 8.26 -9.72 1.72
C ILE A 214 8.49 -10.34 0.32
N SER A 215 8.70 -9.51 -0.71
CA SER A 215 8.62 -9.96 -2.11
C SER A 215 9.71 -9.36 -2.99
N GLN A 216 10.51 -10.27 -3.58
CA GLN A 216 11.89 -10.03 -4.02
C GLN A 216 12.09 -9.89 -5.54
N GLU A 217 11.01 -9.92 -6.33
CA GLU A 217 11.03 -9.91 -7.81
C GLU A 217 9.80 -9.16 -8.35
N LYS A 218 9.90 -8.49 -9.50
CA LYS A 218 8.78 -7.85 -10.24
C LYS A 218 8.01 -6.81 -9.40
N LEU A 219 8.51 -5.57 -9.39
CA LEU A 219 8.29 -4.63 -8.27
C LEU A 219 7.48 -3.40 -8.67
N PHE A 220 7.89 -2.80 -9.76
CA PHE A 220 7.25 -1.71 -10.46
C PHE A 220 6.41 -2.25 -11.63
N SER A 221 6.75 -3.40 -12.23
CA SER A 221 5.90 -4.08 -13.21
C SER A 221 6.10 -5.60 -13.22
N THR A 222 5.15 -6.31 -13.83
CA THR A 222 5.24 -7.76 -14.09
C THR A 222 6.01 -8.07 -15.38
N ASP A 223 6.18 -7.09 -16.26
CA ASP A 223 7.08 -7.08 -17.42
C ASP A 223 8.45 -6.53 -16.99
N GLY A 224 9.51 -7.33 -17.14
CA GLY A 224 10.86 -6.98 -16.65
C GLY A 224 11.53 -5.79 -17.35
N ASN A 225 11.14 -5.44 -18.58
CA ASN A 225 11.66 -4.25 -19.27
C ASN A 225 10.98 -2.98 -18.72
N VAL A 226 9.66 -3.03 -18.57
CA VAL A 226 8.88 -1.94 -17.96
C VAL A 226 9.30 -1.73 -16.50
N ASP A 227 9.45 -2.82 -15.75
CA ASP A 227 9.89 -2.85 -14.35
C ASP A 227 11.26 -2.17 -14.18
N LYS A 228 12.20 -2.43 -15.11
CA LYS A 228 13.52 -1.75 -15.14
C LYS A 228 13.42 -0.26 -15.46
N LEU A 229 12.61 0.14 -16.44
CA LEU A 229 12.43 1.55 -16.81
C LEU A 229 11.80 2.36 -15.67
N LEU A 230 10.83 1.76 -14.96
CA LEU A 230 10.22 2.36 -13.78
C LEU A 230 11.20 2.43 -12.61
N ALA A 231 12.04 1.41 -12.39
CA ALA A 231 13.06 1.43 -11.33
C ALA A 231 14.09 2.57 -11.53
N GLU A 232 14.51 2.84 -12.76
CA GLU A 232 15.41 3.96 -13.06
C GLU A 232 14.72 5.33 -12.92
N LYS A 233 13.46 5.49 -13.37
CA LYS A 233 12.68 6.71 -13.10
C LYS A 233 12.50 6.93 -11.61
N TYR A 234 12.11 5.88 -10.89
CA TYR A 234 11.94 5.89 -9.45
C TYR A 234 13.22 6.37 -8.73
N LYS A 235 14.38 5.80 -9.10
CA LYS A 235 15.70 6.18 -8.58
C LYS A 235 16.00 7.67 -8.75
N THR A 236 15.71 8.26 -9.90
CA THR A 236 15.97 9.68 -10.17
C THR A 236 14.90 10.63 -9.61
N THR A 237 13.72 10.12 -9.24
CA THR A 237 12.70 10.91 -8.53
C THR A 237 13.00 11.06 -7.04
N ILE A 238 13.58 10.05 -6.38
CA ILE A 238 13.73 10.02 -4.89
C ILE A 238 15.09 10.44 -4.34
N PHE A 239 16.09 10.63 -5.19
CA PHE A 239 17.41 11.12 -4.79
C PHE A 239 17.77 12.37 -5.57
N THR A 240 18.37 13.37 -4.91
CA THR A 240 18.92 14.55 -5.60
C THR A 240 20.18 14.20 -6.42
N LYS A 241 20.69 15.14 -7.22
CA LYS A 241 21.96 14.96 -7.95
C LYS A 241 23.11 14.68 -7.00
N GLU A 242 23.15 15.41 -5.90
CA GLU A 242 24.17 15.40 -4.86
C GLU A 242 24.13 14.05 -4.12
N GLU A 243 22.93 13.59 -3.77
CA GLU A 243 22.71 12.27 -3.17
C GLU A 243 23.11 11.13 -4.13
N LEU A 244 22.72 11.21 -5.40
CA LEU A 244 23.14 10.25 -6.42
C LEU A 244 24.66 10.28 -6.64
N CYS A 245 25.30 11.45 -6.58
CA CYS A 245 26.75 11.58 -6.65
C CYS A 245 27.42 10.86 -5.47
N LEU A 246 26.96 11.12 -4.24
CA LEU A 246 27.47 10.47 -3.02
C LEU A 246 27.33 8.95 -3.09
N LEU A 247 26.14 8.45 -3.43
CA LEU A 247 25.90 7.01 -3.53
C LEU A 247 26.79 6.34 -4.60
N ASN A 248 26.95 6.96 -5.77
CA ASN A 248 27.86 6.46 -6.81
C ASN A 248 29.33 6.50 -6.36
N ALA A 249 29.76 7.56 -5.66
CA ALA A 249 31.12 7.69 -5.14
C ALA A 249 31.42 6.66 -4.04
N TRP A 250 30.51 6.44 -3.09
CA TRP A 250 30.63 5.43 -2.04
C TRP A 250 30.60 3.99 -2.59
N SER A 251 30.01 3.80 -3.77
CA SER A 251 30.00 2.52 -4.50
C SER A 251 31.30 2.27 -5.30
N ASP A 252 32.27 3.18 -5.29
CA ASP A 252 33.58 3.00 -5.93
C ASP A 252 34.65 2.69 -4.88
N ASP A 253 35.38 1.57 -5.05
CA ASP A 253 36.39 1.10 -4.09
C ASP A 253 37.72 1.89 -4.13
N LYS A 254 37.87 2.83 -5.08
CA LYS A 254 39.18 3.40 -5.44
C LYS A 254 39.52 4.77 -4.86
N ASP A 255 38.54 5.64 -4.73
CA ASP A 255 38.74 7.00 -4.21
C ASP A 255 38.10 7.12 -2.83
N GLY A 256 38.93 7.10 -1.78
CA GLY A 256 38.48 7.20 -0.38
C GLY A 256 37.92 8.56 0.04
N LYS A 257 37.41 9.35 -0.92
CA LYS A 257 36.88 10.71 -0.74
C LYS A 257 35.51 10.85 -1.40
N GLY A 258 34.54 11.37 -0.64
CA GLY A 258 33.21 11.72 -1.13
C GLY A 258 33.13 13.12 -1.75
N GLU A 259 34.08 13.50 -2.59
CA GLU A 259 34.12 14.83 -3.23
C GLU A 259 33.04 14.91 -4.33
N CYS A 260 31.93 15.57 -4.00
CA CYS A 260 30.83 15.96 -4.90
C CYS A 260 30.68 17.49 -4.90
N GLU A 261 31.82 18.20 -4.96
CA GLU A 261 31.91 19.65 -4.67
C GLU A 261 31.67 20.55 -5.90
N THR A 262 31.81 20.02 -7.13
CA THR A 262 31.57 20.78 -8.37
C THR A 262 30.52 20.09 -9.25
N SER A 263 29.81 20.87 -10.07
CA SER A 263 28.81 20.32 -11.02
C SER A 263 29.42 19.38 -12.06
N SER A 264 30.69 19.59 -12.43
CA SER A 264 31.46 18.65 -13.25
C SER A 264 31.68 17.29 -12.56
N ASP A 265 32.03 17.28 -11.27
CA ASP A 265 32.24 16.05 -10.51
C ASP A 265 30.92 15.29 -10.30
N ILE A 266 29.85 16.03 -9.99
CA ILE A 266 28.49 15.48 -9.86
C ILE A 266 28.08 14.76 -11.13
N LYS A 267 28.19 15.41 -12.30
CA LYS A 267 27.81 14.78 -13.59
C LYS A 267 28.67 13.55 -13.89
N GLN A 268 30.00 13.64 -13.72
CA GLN A 268 30.91 12.53 -13.97
C GLN A 268 30.66 11.33 -13.04
N LYS A 269 30.37 11.55 -11.75
CA LYS A 269 30.09 10.48 -10.79
C LYS A 269 28.70 9.88 -11.01
N ILE A 270 27.68 10.64 -11.38
CA ILE A 270 26.36 10.08 -11.76
C ILE A 270 26.48 9.22 -13.03
N ASP A 271 27.17 9.72 -14.07
CA ASP A 271 27.36 9.01 -15.34
C ASP A 271 28.17 7.71 -15.19
N SER A 272 28.95 7.56 -14.12
CA SER A 272 29.67 6.32 -13.80
C SER A 272 28.74 5.12 -13.50
N LYS A 273 27.49 5.40 -13.08
CA LYS A 273 26.43 4.42 -12.75
C LYS A 273 26.90 3.26 -11.87
N LYS A 274 27.80 3.55 -10.93
CA LYS A 274 28.35 2.59 -9.95
C LYS A 274 27.33 2.15 -8.92
N PHE A 275 26.56 3.09 -8.38
CA PHE A 275 25.44 2.77 -7.51
C PHE A 275 24.29 2.20 -8.35
N GLN A 276 23.99 0.93 -8.10
CA GLN A 276 22.81 0.25 -8.61
C GLN A 276 21.87 0.05 -7.44
N MET A 277 20.60 0.46 -7.62
CA MET A 277 19.54 -0.05 -6.76
C MET A 277 19.55 -1.57 -6.86
N ASN A 278 19.26 -2.25 -5.75
CA ASN A 278 19.15 -3.69 -5.68
C ASN A 278 17.81 -4.15 -6.33
N TYR A 279 17.78 -4.01 -7.65
CA TYR A 279 16.71 -4.35 -8.56
C TYR A 279 17.34 -5.22 -9.67
N PRO A 280 16.70 -6.31 -10.13
CA PRO A 280 17.38 -7.39 -10.87
C PRO A 280 18.07 -6.96 -12.17
N THR A 281 19.41 -6.99 -12.17
CA THR A 281 20.27 -6.78 -13.35
C THR A 281 20.77 -8.10 -13.95
N THR A 282 19.94 -8.77 -14.75
CA THR A 282 20.32 -9.76 -15.81
C THR A 282 21.27 -10.95 -15.52
N THR A 283 21.90 -11.08 -14.36
CA THR A 283 22.76 -12.22 -14.00
C THR A 283 21.97 -13.32 -13.28
N SER A 284 22.31 -14.59 -13.52
CA SER A 284 21.52 -15.75 -13.08
C SER A 284 21.57 -16.05 -11.58
N ASP A 285 22.34 -15.30 -10.80
CA ASP A 285 22.55 -15.50 -9.36
C ASP A 285 22.13 -14.22 -8.60
N LEU A 286 20.82 -13.96 -8.54
CA LEU A 286 20.25 -12.74 -7.96
C LEU A 286 19.68 -12.96 -6.56
N LEU A 287 20.32 -12.33 -5.57
CA LEU A 287 19.81 -12.22 -4.20
C LEU A 287 18.91 -10.98 -4.06
N LYS A 288 17.59 -11.21 -4.07
CA LYS A 288 16.53 -10.57 -3.25
C LYS A 288 16.38 -9.03 -3.26
N ALA A 289 15.18 -8.46 -3.58
CA ALA A 289 14.67 -7.21 -2.95
C ALA A 289 13.33 -6.56 -3.43
N HIS A 290 12.77 -5.66 -2.59
CA HIS A 290 11.96 -4.43 -2.87
C HIS A 290 12.23 -3.34 -1.81
N HIS A 291 11.92 -2.05 -2.01
CA HIS A 291 11.83 -0.99 -0.98
C HIS A 291 11.44 0.37 -1.57
N PRO A 292 10.41 1.05 -1.04
CA PRO A 292 10.65 2.41 -0.53
C PRO A 292 9.79 2.88 0.67
N ALA A 293 10.33 3.81 1.46
CA ALA A 293 9.72 4.31 2.71
C ALA A 293 9.85 5.82 2.95
N LEU A 294 10.48 6.57 2.04
CA LEU A 294 10.94 7.94 2.28
C LEU A 294 10.76 8.73 0.99
N GLU A 295 9.50 8.86 0.60
CA GLU A 295 9.07 9.08 -0.79
C GLU A 295 8.55 10.48 -1.08
N GLN A 296 8.76 11.45 -0.18
CA GLN A 296 8.47 12.84 -0.53
C GLN A 296 9.69 13.53 -1.15
N GLN A 297 9.47 14.20 -2.27
CA GLN A 297 10.20 15.42 -2.59
C GLN A 297 9.73 16.53 -1.63
N ILE A 298 10.45 16.75 -0.54
CA ILE A 298 10.09 17.74 0.50
C ILE A 298 10.74 19.09 0.15
N LEU A 299 9.92 20.08 -0.22
CA LEU A 299 10.23 21.48 0.07
C LEU A 299 10.45 21.61 1.59
N PRO A 300 11.60 22.12 2.06
CA PRO A 300 11.95 22.15 3.49
C PRO A 300 10.79 22.64 4.37
N GLY A 301 10.36 21.81 5.31
CA GLY A 301 9.26 22.11 6.23
C GLY A 301 7.89 21.49 5.91
N THR A 302 7.70 20.75 4.81
CA THR A 302 6.43 20.00 4.62
C THR A 302 6.43 18.65 5.33
N ALA A 303 5.33 18.34 6.02
CA ALA A 303 5.14 17.11 6.76
C ALA A 303 4.54 16.01 5.87
N PRO A 304 5.07 14.77 5.90
CA PRO A 304 4.59 13.70 5.04
C PRO A 304 3.13 13.31 5.30
N LEU A 305 2.40 13.20 4.19
CA LEU A 305 1.28 12.27 4.12
C LEU A 305 1.81 10.84 4.26
N ALA A 306 0.91 9.88 4.47
CA ALA A 306 1.29 8.49 4.75
C ALA A 306 0.10 7.60 4.41
N GLU A 307 0.18 6.69 3.44
CA GLU A 307 -0.79 5.59 3.28
C GLU A 307 -0.23 4.25 2.70
N GLY A 308 1.06 4.15 2.35
CA GLY A 308 1.78 2.88 2.11
C GLY A 308 1.26 2.01 0.94
N SER A 309 1.73 0.76 0.81
CA SER A 309 1.02 -0.24 -0.02
C SER A 309 -0.02 -0.98 0.81
N GLN A 310 -1.04 -1.43 0.12
CA GLN A 310 -2.18 -2.09 0.73
C GLN A 310 -1.94 -3.58 1.03
N LYS A 311 -0.88 -4.18 0.46
CA LYS A 311 -0.40 -5.52 0.89
C LYS A 311 0.44 -5.43 2.15
N ASP A 312 1.12 -4.30 2.33
CA ASP A 312 1.99 -4.03 3.47
C ASP A 312 1.22 -4.12 4.79
N ILE A 313 -0.12 -3.95 4.77
CA ILE A 313 -0.93 -4.07 5.98
C ILE A 313 -0.77 -5.40 6.73
N ILE A 314 -0.46 -6.51 6.04
CA ILE A 314 -0.16 -7.80 6.70
C ILE A 314 1.22 -7.77 7.38
N VAL A 315 2.21 -7.15 6.74
CA VAL A 315 3.57 -6.98 7.28
C VAL A 315 3.55 -6.04 8.49
N PHE A 316 2.77 -4.96 8.42
CA PHE A 316 2.53 -4.02 9.53
C PHE A 316 1.76 -4.67 10.68
N LEU A 317 0.73 -5.48 10.37
CA LEU A 317 -0.01 -6.28 11.33
C LEU A 317 0.92 -7.25 12.09
N TYR A 318 1.92 -7.84 11.42
CA TYR A 318 2.95 -8.64 12.09
C TYR A 318 3.86 -7.83 13.03
N GLN A 319 4.25 -6.59 12.67
CA GLN A 319 5.02 -5.72 13.59
C GLN A 319 4.24 -5.43 14.88
N PHE A 320 2.95 -5.10 14.74
CA PHE A 320 2.02 -4.89 15.85
C PHE A 320 1.91 -6.15 16.71
N ALA A 321 1.66 -7.29 16.07
CA ALA A 321 1.48 -8.57 16.74
C ALA A 321 2.70 -9.00 17.56
N ALA A 322 3.90 -8.94 16.97
CA ALA A 322 5.12 -9.33 17.63
C ALA A 322 5.44 -8.42 18.83
N SER A 323 5.24 -7.11 18.68
CA SER A 323 5.44 -6.14 19.76
C SER A 323 4.45 -6.34 20.92
N ILE A 324 3.18 -6.63 20.62
CA ILE A 324 2.15 -6.92 21.63
C ILE A 324 2.45 -8.24 22.35
N ASP A 325 2.80 -9.30 21.62
CA ASP A 325 3.18 -10.60 22.19
C ASP A 325 4.42 -10.50 23.10
N LYS A 326 5.44 -9.74 22.67
CA LYS A 326 6.63 -9.48 23.49
C LYS A 326 6.27 -8.83 24.83
N TYR A 327 5.31 -7.90 24.83
CA TYR A 327 4.80 -7.28 26.05
C TYR A 327 3.88 -8.20 26.86
N THR A 328 3.05 -9.06 26.25
CA THR A 328 2.19 -9.99 27.02
C THR A 328 2.98 -11.01 27.84
N LYS A 329 4.24 -11.26 27.43
CA LYS A 329 5.21 -12.10 28.14
C LYS A 329 5.94 -11.37 29.28
N SER A 330 5.71 -10.08 29.49
CA SER A 330 6.36 -9.30 30.56
C SER A 330 5.67 -9.47 31.93
N PRO A 331 6.39 -9.30 33.06
CA PRO A 331 5.80 -9.37 34.40
C PRO A 331 4.69 -8.33 34.62
N GLU A 332 4.83 -7.15 34.03
CA GLU A 332 3.93 -6.01 34.19
C GLU A 332 2.55 -6.32 33.57
N PHE A 333 2.52 -6.88 32.35
CA PHE A 333 1.27 -7.17 31.64
C PHE A 333 0.25 -7.93 32.50
N LYS A 334 0.71 -8.92 33.28
CA LYS A 334 -0.15 -9.73 34.14
C LYS A 334 -0.90 -8.89 35.19
N ALA A 335 -0.25 -7.87 35.75
CA ALA A 335 -0.86 -6.96 36.73
C ALA A 335 -1.68 -5.85 36.07
N GLU A 336 -1.29 -5.43 34.87
CA GLU A 336 -1.86 -4.26 34.18
C GLU A 336 -3.10 -4.57 33.35
N PHE A 337 -3.24 -5.83 32.92
CA PHE A 337 -4.39 -6.33 32.17
C PHE A 337 -5.21 -7.35 32.97
N ASP A 338 -5.07 -7.40 34.31
CA ASP A 338 -5.92 -8.27 35.12
C ASP A 338 -7.39 -7.79 35.09
N GLY A 339 -8.29 -8.67 34.64
CA GLY A 339 -9.68 -8.33 34.35
C GLY A 339 -9.91 -7.43 33.13
N ASP A 340 -8.87 -7.03 32.38
CA ASP A 340 -9.02 -6.19 31.18
C ASP A 340 -9.56 -7.03 29.99
N PRO A 341 -10.62 -6.59 29.29
CA PRO A 341 -11.24 -7.36 28.20
C PRO A 341 -10.29 -7.62 27.01
N ARG A 342 -9.22 -6.82 26.86
CA ARG A 342 -8.23 -6.96 25.78
C ARG A 342 -7.27 -8.13 26.02
N LYS A 343 -7.10 -8.56 27.28
CA LYS A 343 -6.08 -9.53 27.72
C LYS A 343 -6.03 -10.77 26.83
N ALA A 344 -7.16 -11.46 26.65
CA ALA A 344 -7.23 -12.70 25.89
C ALA A 344 -6.92 -12.51 24.39
N ALA A 345 -7.26 -11.36 23.80
CA ALA A 345 -6.92 -11.05 22.41
C ALA A 345 -5.42 -10.75 22.24
N MET A 346 -4.82 -10.06 23.21
CA MET A 346 -3.38 -9.77 23.24
C MET A 346 -2.54 -11.04 23.47
N GLU A 347 -2.93 -11.90 24.42
CA GLU A 347 -2.26 -13.19 24.69
C GLU A 347 -2.31 -14.15 23.48
N ASN A 348 -3.31 -14.02 22.60
CA ASN A 348 -3.46 -14.85 21.39
C ASN A 348 -3.09 -14.09 20.09
N VAL A 349 -2.44 -12.93 20.19
CA VAL A 349 -2.27 -12.01 19.05
C VAL A 349 -1.56 -12.67 17.87
N LEU A 350 -0.44 -13.39 18.08
CA LEU A 350 0.29 -14.08 17.00
C LEU A 350 -0.59 -15.11 16.28
N SER A 351 -1.40 -15.86 17.03
CA SER A 351 -2.28 -16.90 16.45
C SER A 351 -3.41 -16.29 15.63
N ASN A 352 -4.01 -15.20 16.12
CA ASN A 352 -4.98 -14.41 15.36
C ASN A 352 -4.37 -13.89 14.04
N VAL A 353 -3.14 -13.37 14.09
CA VAL A 353 -2.48 -12.75 12.94
C VAL A 353 -2.03 -13.79 11.91
N GLY A 354 -1.52 -14.93 12.36
CA GLY A 354 -1.19 -16.06 11.50
C GLY A 354 -2.42 -16.56 10.72
N GLU A 355 -3.59 -16.63 11.37
CA GLU A 355 -4.86 -17.00 10.72
C GLU A 355 -5.34 -15.92 9.72
N ILE A 356 -5.28 -14.63 10.07
CA ILE A 356 -5.60 -13.51 9.16
C ILE A 356 -4.74 -13.58 7.89
N ALA A 357 -3.43 -13.78 8.05
CA ALA A 357 -2.48 -13.84 6.95
C ALA A 357 -2.71 -15.08 6.07
N ALA A 358 -2.91 -16.26 6.68
CA ALA A 358 -3.23 -17.50 5.97
C ALA A 358 -4.51 -17.35 5.13
N ASN A 359 -5.58 -16.84 5.76
CA ASN A 359 -6.84 -16.50 5.09
C ASN A 359 -6.63 -15.58 3.88
N PHE A 360 -5.90 -14.47 4.05
CA PHE A 360 -5.69 -13.52 2.97
C PHE A 360 -4.91 -14.13 1.81
N LYS A 361 -3.86 -14.93 2.08
CA LYS A 361 -3.10 -15.64 1.04
C LYS A 361 -3.97 -16.63 0.27
N GLU A 362 -4.73 -17.46 0.98
CA GLU A 362 -5.63 -18.42 0.34
C GLU A 362 -6.74 -17.71 -0.47
N ARG A 363 -7.29 -16.62 0.07
CA ARG A 363 -8.30 -15.82 -0.63
C ARG A 363 -7.76 -15.21 -1.92
N ILE A 364 -6.58 -14.58 -1.90
CA ILE A 364 -5.93 -14.04 -3.11
C ILE A 364 -5.72 -15.13 -4.17
N LYS A 365 -5.31 -16.34 -3.75
CA LYS A 365 -5.23 -17.50 -4.65
C LYS A 365 -6.59 -17.91 -5.22
N ASN A 366 -7.64 -17.99 -4.40
CA ASN A 366 -8.99 -18.32 -4.87
C ASN A 366 -9.54 -17.26 -5.84
N ILE A 367 -9.25 -15.98 -5.63
CA ILE A 367 -9.60 -14.88 -6.54
C ILE A 367 -8.88 -15.04 -7.89
N ARG A 368 -7.57 -15.30 -7.87
CA ARG A 368 -6.76 -15.59 -9.07
C ARG A 368 -7.31 -16.77 -9.87
N GLU A 369 -7.65 -17.87 -9.21
CA GLU A 369 -8.20 -19.06 -9.88
C GLU A 369 -9.63 -18.85 -10.42
N TYR A 370 -10.45 -18.01 -9.77
CA TYR A 370 -11.72 -17.56 -10.35
C TYR A 370 -11.50 -16.65 -11.57
N PHE A 371 -10.61 -15.65 -11.47
CA PHE A 371 -10.31 -14.73 -12.57
C PHE A 371 -9.68 -15.42 -13.78
N LYS A 372 -8.91 -16.50 -13.58
CA LYS A 372 -8.52 -17.40 -14.66
C LYS A 372 -9.75 -18.08 -15.29
N ALA A 373 -10.64 -18.68 -14.52
CA ALA A 373 -11.81 -19.37 -15.06
C ALA A 373 -12.67 -18.47 -15.96
N ILE A 374 -12.84 -17.20 -15.58
CA ILE A 374 -13.59 -16.19 -16.35
C ILE A 374 -12.74 -15.43 -17.40
N LYS A 375 -11.51 -15.88 -17.67
CA LYS A 375 -10.57 -15.34 -18.68
C LYS A 375 -10.19 -13.86 -18.47
N VAL A 376 -10.19 -13.41 -17.22
CA VAL A 376 -9.72 -12.08 -16.78
C VAL A 376 -8.22 -12.07 -16.48
N VAL A 377 -7.70 -13.17 -15.93
CA VAL A 377 -6.26 -13.39 -15.67
C VAL A 377 -5.73 -14.48 -16.60
N ASP A 378 -4.47 -14.34 -17.05
CA ASP A 378 -3.77 -15.33 -17.86
C ASP A 378 -3.73 -16.70 -17.15
N GLN A 379 -4.09 -17.76 -17.88
CA GLN A 379 -4.08 -19.14 -17.36
C GLN A 379 -2.69 -19.55 -16.84
N LYS A 380 -1.62 -19.03 -17.45
CA LYS A 380 -0.23 -19.32 -17.12
C LYS A 380 0.30 -18.50 -15.94
N PHE A 381 -0.48 -17.56 -15.41
CA PHE A 381 -0.05 -16.73 -14.29
C PHE A 381 -0.06 -17.52 -12.97
N ASP A 382 1.11 -17.92 -12.49
CA ASP A 382 1.26 -18.52 -11.16
C ASP A 382 2.49 -17.99 -10.39
N PRO A 383 2.32 -16.94 -9.58
CA PRO A 383 3.37 -16.43 -8.70
C PRO A 383 3.82 -17.41 -7.59
N GLU A 384 3.14 -18.53 -7.39
CA GLU A 384 3.55 -19.59 -6.45
C GLU A 384 4.38 -20.70 -7.11
N ALA A 385 4.50 -20.72 -8.45
CA ALA A 385 5.23 -21.75 -9.17
C ALA A 385 6.76 -21.65 -8.96
N SER A 386 7.44 -22.81 -9.05
CA SER A 386 8.90 -22.91 -9.02
C SER A 386 9.39 -23.70 -10.25
N PRO A 387 10.26 -23.13 -11.11
CA PRO A 387 10.75 -21.75 -11.07
C PRO A 387 9.62 -20.73 -11.34
N LYS A 388 9.83 -19.48 -10.90
CA LYS A 388 8.87 -18.36 -11.05
C LYS A 388 8.82 -17.80 -12.49
N CYS A 389 8.59 -18.67 -13.46
CA CYS A 389 8.51 -18.32 -14.87
C CYS A 389 7.05 -18.05 -15.27
N TRP A 390 6.48 -16.97 -14.76
CA TRP A 390 5.10 -16.54 -15.03
C TRP A 390 5.06 -15.19 -15.77
N THR A 391 4.04 -15.05 -16.63
CA THR A 391 3.67 -13.78 -17.29
C THR A 391 2.16 -13.54 -17.13
N ASN A 392 1.74 -12.29 -17.29
CA ASN A 392 0.34 -11.85 -17.28
C ASN A 392 -0.03 -11.15 -18.60
N ASP A 393 0.66 -11.47 -19.69
CA ASP A 393 0.56 -10.77 -20.97
C ASP A 393 -0.88 -10.81 -21.52
N SER A 394 -1.56 -11.96 -21.34
CA SER A 394 -2.95 -12.18 -21.76
C SER A 394 -3.99 -11.73 -20.72
N SER A 395 -3.58 -11.27 -19.53
CA SER A 395 -4.51 -10.75 -18.52
C SER A 395 -5.14 -9.43 -18.98
N LYS A 396 -6.26 -9.08 -18.35
CA LYS A 396 -6.93 -7.79 -18.50
C LYS A 396 -6.18 -6.66 -17.80
N THR A 397 -6.13 -5.48 -18.43
CA THR A 397 -5.62 -4.27 -17.78
C THR A 397 -6.69 -3.63 -16.92
N PHE A 398 -6.43 -3.53 -15.62
CA PHE A 398 -7.29 -2.86 -14.64
C PHE A 398 -6.71 -1.49 -14.30
N THR A 399 -7.52 -0.46 -14.40
CA THR A 399 -7.10 0.93 -14.17
C THR A 399 -7.90 1.52 -13.02
N VAL A 400 -7.23 1.80 -11.90
CA VAL A 400 -7.81 2.49 -10.74
C VAL A 400 -7.57 3.99 -10.89
N LEU A 401 -8.61 4.69 -11.34
CA LEU A 401 -8.64 6.13 -11.58
C LEU A 401 -9.20 6.84 -10.35
N THR A 402 -8.36 7.61 -9.66
CA THR A 402 -8.69 8.27 -8.40
C THR A 402 -8.92 9.75 -8.60
N TYR A 403 -10.08 10.24 -8.17
CA TYR A 403 -10.36 11.66 -8.03
C TYR A 403 -10.20 12.05 -6.55
N PRO A 404 -9.34 13.03 -6.24
CA PRO A 404 -9.16 13.52 -4.88
C PRO A 404 -10.43 14.28 -4.46
N PRO A 405 -10.89 14.14 -3.21
CA PRO A 405 -12.09 14.84 -2.78
C PRO A 405 -11.94 16.36 -2.81
N SER A 406 -12.87 17.06 -3.46
CA SER A 406 -12.88 18.53 -3.57
C SER A 406 -12.87 19.25 -2.22
N ALA A 407 -13.44 18.63 -1.19
CA ALA A 407 -13.40 19.10 0.20
C ALA A 407 -11.98 19.22 0.81
N PHE A 408 -10.95 18.67 0.15
CA PHE A 408 -9.54 18.83 0.55
C PHE A 408 -8.80 19.95 -0.18
N GLY A 409 -9.49 20.77 -1.00
CA GLY A 409 -9.03 22.09 -1.43
C GLY A 409 -8.11 22.12 -2.65
N ALA A 410 -7.17 21.18 -2.76
CA ALA A 410 -6.37 20.96 -3.96
C ALA A 410 -5.87 19.51 -4.00
N GLY A 411 -5.98 18.86 -5.17
CA GLY A 411 -5.45 17.52 -5.37
C GLY A 411 -5.32 17.19 -6.84
N GLU A 412 -4.33 16.37 -7.15
CA GLU A 412 -4.16 15.73 -8.46
C GLU A 412 -5.08 14.50 -8.55
N ALA A 413 -5.77 14.35 -9.67
CA ALA A 413 -6.31 13.05 -10.06
C ALA A 413 -5.16 12.14 -10.49
N THR A 414 -5.31 10.84 -10.23
CA THR A 414 -4.21 9.88 -10.38
C THR A 414 -4.67 8.55 -10.98
N ILE A 415 -3.78 7.88 -11.71
CA ILE A 415 -3.90 6.44 -11.95
C ILE A 415 -2.99 5.72 -10.97
N GLN A 416 -3.57 4.82 -10.18
CA GLN A 416 -2.89 4.11 -9.11
C GLN A 416 -2.12 2.88 -9.64
N SER A 417 -0.98 2.60 -9.02
CA SER A 417 0.00 1.62 -9.50
C SER A 417 0.03 0.30 -8.71
N MET A 418 0.89 -0.61 -9.16
CA MET A 418 1.31 -1.79 -8.40
C MET A 418 2.06 -1.47 -7.10
N SER A 419 2.57 -0.25 -6.90
CA SER A 419 3.14 0.15 -5.61
C SER A 419 2.08 0.37 -4.54
N LYS A 420 0.87 0.86 -4.89
CA LYS A 420 -0.23 1.02 -3.94
C LYS A 420 -1.09 -0.25 -3.85
N PHE A 421 -1.35 -0.92 -4.98
CA PHE A 421 -2.22 -2.11 -5.09
C PHE A 421 -1.46 -3.39 -5.54
N PRO A 422 -0.35 -3.82 -4.90
CA PRO A 422 0.43 -4.94 -5.40
C PRO A 422 -0.35 -6.26 -5.47
N PHE A 423 -1.30 -6.50 -4.57
CA PHE A 423 -2.10 -7.73 -4.61
C PHE A 423 -2.95 -7.86 -5.90
N ILE A 424 -3.37 -6.74 -6.52
CA ILE A 424 -4.14 -6.73 -7.78
C ILE A 424 -3.30 -7.23 -8.95
N TYR A 425 -2.09 -6.68 -9.10
CA TYR A 425 -1.29 -6.89 -10.30
C TYR A 425 -0.26 -8.02 -10.14
N LYS A 426 0.33 -8.17 -8.94
CA LYS A 426 1.42 -9.10 -8.64
C LYS A 426 0.98 -10.44 -8.05
N ASP A 427 -0.09 -10.46 -7.25
CA ASP A 427 -0.54 -11.70 -6.59
C ASP A 427 -1.78 -12.30 -7.26
N ILE A 428 -2.72 -11.46 -7.74
CA ILE A 428 -3.88 -11.88 -8.53
C ILE A 428 -3.53 -12.02 -10.02
N GLY A 429 -2.78 -11.08 -10.59
CA GLY A 429 -2.23 -11.17 -11.96
C GLY A 429 -2.90 -10.31 -13.02
N LEU A 430 -3.64 -9.27 -12.64
CA LEU A 430 -4.11 -8.25 -13.60
C LEU A 430 -2.91 -7.44 -14.14
N LYS A 431 -3.07 -6.75 -15.28
CA LYS A 431 -2.10 -5.75 -15.73
C LYS A 431 -2.48 -4.38 -15.19
N GLN A 432 -1.48 -3.55 -14.91
CA GLN A 432 -1.64 -2.12 -14.70
C GLN A 432 -1.44 -1.37 -16.03
N PRO A 433 -2.00 -0.16 -16.19
CA PRO A 433 -1.71 0.72 -17.32
C PRO A 433 -0.31 1.34 -17.20
N ILE A 434 0.34 1.57 -18.35
CA ILE A 434 1.75 2.00 -18.48
C ILE A 434 1.84 3.06 -19.60
N PRO A 435 2.16 4.33 -19.31
CA PRO A 435 2.02 5.40 -20.30
C PRO A 435 2.95 5.18 -21.51
N ALA A 436 2.48 5.56 -22.70
CA ALA A 436 3.24 5.38 -23.93
C ALA A 436 4.63 6.04 -23.85
N ASN A 437 4.70 7.24 -23.27
CA ASN A 437 5.95 7.97 -23.06
C ASN A 437 6.96 7.30 -22.11
N LEU A 438 6.62 6.25 -21.34
CA LEU A 438 7.60 5.52 -20.52
C LEU A 438 8.71 4.89 -21.37
N THR A 439 8.38 4.47 -22.59
CA THR A 439 9.35 3.89 -23.54
C THR A 439 9.94 4.92 -24.51
N SER A 440 9.33 6.11 -24.58
CA SER A 440 9.93 7.23 -25.31
C SER A 440 11.19 7.69 -24.59
N SER A 441 12.27 7.91 -25.35
CA SER A 441 13.55 8.42 -24.81
C SER A 441 13.51 9.92 -24.49
N SER A 442 12.35 10.44 -24.08
CA SER A 442 12.26 11.70 -23.35
C SER A 442 12.96 11.48 -22.02
N PRO A 443 14.07 12.19 -21.73
CA PRO A 443 14.78 12.00 -20.47
C PRO A 443 13.80 12.21 -19.31
N SER A 444 13.84 11.33 -18.30
CA SER A 444 13.54 11.79 -16.93
C SER A 444 14.45 13.00 -16.73
N LYS A 445 13.86 14.20 -16.56
CA LYS A 445 14.55 15.49 -16.79
C LYS A 445 15.99 15.39 -16.32
N THR A 446 16.94 15.41 -17.26
CA THR A 446 18.34 15.13 -16.99
C THR A 446 19.03 16.30 -16.32
N HIS A 447 18.49 16.78 -15.20
CA HIS A 447 19.21 17.54 -14.19
C HIS A 447 20.13 18.63 -14.79
N ASP A 448 19.67 19.32 -15.83
CA ASP A 448 20.43 20.35 -16.52
C ASP A 448 20.21 21.69 -15.79
N GLU A 449 21.21 22.56 -15.85
CA GLU A 449 21.31 23.70 -14.94
C GLU A 449 20.55 24.92 -15.47
N GLY A 450 19.44 25.26 -14.81
CA GLY A 450 18.89 26.62 -14.78
C GLY A 450 17.68 26.87 -15.69
N GLU A 451 16.48 26.69 -15.14
CA GLU A 451 15.28 27.50 -15.39
C GLU A 451 14.28 27.23 -14.24
N ASP A 452 13.36 28.15 -13.95
CA ASP A 452 12.27 27.92 -12.98
C ASP A 452 11.33 26.84 -13.56
N GLU A 453 11.55 25.58 -13.14
CA GLU A 453 11.02 24.44 -13.86
C GLU A 453 9.49 24.26 -13.75
N ASP A 454 8.80 24.29 -14.90
CA ASP A 454 7.43 23.81 -14.99
C ASP A 454 7.38 22.29 -14.79
N LEU A 455 6.74 21.86 -13.69
CA LEU A 455 6.50 20.47 -13.31
C LEU A 455 5.07 20.00 -13.66
N SER A 456 4.25 20.82 -14.32
CA SER A 456 2.86 20.47 -14.66
C SER A 456 2.75 19.25 -15.58
N HIS A 457 3.73 19.05 -16.46
CA HIS A 457 3.78 17.96 -17.44
C HIS A 457 4.40 16.65 -16.95
N GLU A 458 4.86 16.56 -15.70
CA GLU A 458 5.43 15.31 -15.19
C GLU A 458 4.34 14.32 -14.77
N ILE A 459 4.32 13.14 -15.40
CA ILE A 459 3.31 12.09 -15.20
C ILE A 459 3.73 11.11 -14.11
N PHE A 460 5.01 10.83 -13.94
CA PHE A 460 5.47 9.93 -12.88
C PHE A 460 5.58 10.70 -11.58
N SER A 461 4.95 10.21 -10.52
CA SER A 461 5.02 10.84 -9.20
C SER A 461 5.23 9.78 -8.14
N VAL A 462 5.86 10.19 -7.04
CA VAL A 462 6.24 9.34 -5.91
C VAL A 462 5.79 10.03 -4.64
N ASP A 463 5.10 9.30 -3.78
CA ASP A 463 4.75 9.73 -2.44
C ASP A 463 4.81 8.53 -1.46
N ASP A 464 4.45 8.77 -0.22
CA ASP A 464 4.35 7.78 0.84
C ASP A 464 3.44 6.54 0.56
N ASN A 465 2.69 6.52 -0.54
CA ASN A 465 1.90 5.40 -1.04
C ASN A 465 2.65 4.55 -2.07
N GLY A 466 3.88 4.91 -2.40
CA GLY A 466 4.56 4.41 -3.58
C GLY A 466 4.56 5.41 -4.73
N TRP A 467 4.94 4.91 -5.90
CA TRP A 467 4.81 5.65 -7.14
C TRP A 467 3.39 5.56 -7.73
N TRP A 468 2.97 6.55 -8.51
CA TRP A 468 1.69 6.62 -9.20
C TRP A 468 1.78 7.53 -10.43
N TRP A 469 0.68 7.65 -11.18
CA TRP A 469 0.64 8.45 -12.41
C TRP A 469 -0.24 9.70 -12.25
N LYS A 470 0.36 10.89 -12.36
CA LYS A 470 -0.32 12.19 -12.38
C LYS A 470 -1.01 12.44 -13.71
N ILE A 471 -2.32 12.64 -13.66
CA ILE A 471 -3.18 12.93 -14.83
C ILE A 471 -3.81 14.33 -14.76
N GLY A 472 -3.29 15.19 -13.88
CA GLY A 472 -3.69 16.59 -13.69
C GLY A 472 -4.75 16.78 -12.60
N SER A 473 -5.15 18.04 -12.40
CA SER A 473 -6.10 18.47 -11.36
C SER A 473 -7.48 17.77 -11.45
N ALA A 474 -8.39 18.06 -10.51
CA ALA A 474 -9.74 17.48 -10.48
C ALA A 474 -10.56 17.59 -11.79
N HIS A 475 -10.23 18.51 -12.70
CA HIS A 475 -10.86 18.61 -14.03
C HIS A 475 -10.30 17.63 -15.08
N LEU A 476 -9.17 16.98 -14.77
CA LEU A 476 -8.23 16.25 -15.62
C LEU A 476 -7.50 17.12 -16.65
N ASP A 477 -6.18 16.95 -16.73
CA ASP A 477 -5.44 17.36 -17.92
C ASP A 477 -5.57 16.24 -18.96
N PRO A 478 -6.25 16.49 -20.10
CA PRO A 478 -6.33 15.47 -21.15
C PRO A 478 -4.94 15.07 -21.65
N THR A 479 -3.94 15.95 -21.62
CA THR A 479 -2.58 15.70 -22.15
C THR A 479 -1.94 14.48 -21.49
N ASN A 480 -1.84 14.47 -20.16
CA ASN A 480 -1.24 13.34 -19.43
C ASN A 480 -2.10 12.07 -19.51
N LEU A 481 -3.41 12.22 -19.61
CA LEU A 481 -4.33 11.09 -19.74
C LEU A 481 -4.25 10.39 -21.10
N LEU A 482 -3.92 11.14 -22.17
CA LEU A 482 -3.77 10.61 -23.52
C LEU A 482 -2.58 9.65 -23.66
N GLU A 483 -1.57 9.73 -22.81
CA GLU A 483 -0.48 8.75 -22.74
C GLU A 483 -0.95 7.34 -22.37
N PHE A 484 -2.13 7.24 -21.75
CA PHE A 484 -2.79 5.99 -21.39
C PHE A 484 -3.93 5.60 -22.35
N ARG A 485 -4.04 6.26 -23.52
CA ARG A 485 -5.11 5.99 -24.49
C ARG A 485 -5.15 4.52 -24.88
N GLY A 486 -6.32 3.90 -24.78
CA GLY A 486 -6.52 2.53 -25.25
C GLY A 486 -5.89 1.41 -24.42
N GLN A 487 -5.51 1.68 -23.17
CA GLN A 487 -4.79 0.70 -22.36
C GLN A 487 -5.66 -0.13 -21.42
N SER A 488 -6.84 0.37 -21.03
CA SER A 488 -7.66 -0.18 -19.97
C SER A 488 -8.74 -1.10 -20.52
N ASP A 489 -8.71 -2.38 -20.13
CA ASP A 489 -9.85 -3.28 -20.34
C ASP A 489 -10.98 -3.04 -19.33
N THR A 490 -10.63 -2.51 -18.14
CA THR A 490 -11.56 -2.19 -17.06
C THR A 490 -11.10 -0.93 -16.35
N ILE A 491 -12.02 0.01 -16.10
CA ILE A 491 -11.77 1.25 -15.35
C ILE A 491 -12.58 1.22 -14.07
N LEU A 492 -11.93 1.42 -12.93
CA LEU A 492 -12.56 1.72 -11.65
C LEU A 492 -12.35 3.20 -11.33
N ILE A 493 -13.43 3.97 -11.29
CA ILE A 493 -13.48 5.36 -10.84
C ILE A 493 -13.65 5.37 -9.32
N LEU A 494 -12.72 6.01 -8.62
CA LEU A 494 -12.80 6.28 -7.20
C LEU A 494 -13.05 7.77 -6.97
N ALA A 495 -14.14 8.08 -6.27
CA ALA A 495 -14.50 9.44 -5.87
C ALA A 495 -15.29 9.38 -4.55
N ASN A 496 -15.38 10.49 -3.81
CA ASN A 496 -16.41 10.61 -2.77
C ASN A 496 -17.79 10.85 -3.42
N GLU A 497 -18.85 10.76 -2.61
CA GLU A 497 -20.22 10.86 -3.09
C GLU A 497 -20.52 12.23 -3.74
N ASP A 498 -20.04 13.32 -3.15
CA ASP A 498 -20.16 14.68 -3.68
C ASP A 498 -19.43 14.85 -5.01
N ASP A 499 -18.19 14.37 -5.11
CA ASP A 499 -17.40 14.45 -6.35
C ASP A 499 -17.98 13.55 -7.45
N TRP A 500 -18.50 12.37 -7.08
CA TRP A 500 -19.22 11.50 -8.02
C TRP A 500 -20.51 12.16 -8.53
N ASN A 501 -21.21 12.92 -7.69
CA ASN A 501 -22.39 13.69 -8.11
C ASN A 501 -22.06 14.77 -9.14
N LEU A 502 -20.83 15.32 -9.14
CA LEU A 502 -20.33 16.23 -10.18
C LEU A 502 -19.85 15.47 -11.42
N LEU A 503 -19.07 14.40 -11.23
CA LEU A 503 -18.51 13.60 -12.33
C LEU A 503 -19.61 12.98 -13.20
N LYS A 504 -20.73 12.54 -12.61
CA LYS A 504 -21.83 11.84 -13.29
C LYS A 504 -22.71 12.73 -14.18
N ASP A 505 -22.42 14.03 -14.32
CA ASP A 505 -23.07 14.86 -15.33
C ASP A 505 -22.67 14.37 -16.74
N PRO A 506 -23.61 14.10 -17.68
CA PRO A 506 -23.29 13.72 -19.06
C PRO A 506 -22.43 14.73 -19.84
N ASN A 507 -22.35 15.98 -19.38
CA ASN A 507 -21.52 17.05 -19.95
C ASN A 507 -20.13 17.14 -19.29
N SER A 508 -19.84 16.30 -18.30
CA SER A 508 -18.54 16.20 -17.63
C SER A 508 -17.41 15.96 -18.64
N GLY A 509 -16.64 17.01 -18.92
CA GLY A 509 -15.42 16.91 -19.73
C GLY A 509 -14.43 15.90 -19.15
N THR A 510 -14.47 15.73 -17.84
CA THR A 510 -13.66 14.80 -17.05
C THR A 510 -14.01 13.33 -17.33
N LEU A 511 -15.29 12.94 -17.39
CA LEU A 511 -15.67 11.59 -17.86
C LEU A 511 -15.36 11.36 -19.34
N LYS A 512 -15.51 12.39 -20.18
CA LYS A 512 -15.16 12.32 -21.60
C LYS A 512 -13.65 12.12 -21.79
N ALA A 513 -12.82 12.79 -21.00
CA ALA A 513 -11.38 12.55 -20.95
C ALA A 513 -11.08 11.10 -20.50
N ALA A 514 -11.66 10.66 -19.38
CA ALA A 514 -11.49 9.29 -18.85
C ALA A 514 -11.88 8.19 -19.85
N SER A 515 -12.79 8.47 -20.78
CA SER A 515 -13.19 7.56 -21.87
C SER A 515 -12.01 7.19 -22.79
N SER A 516 -11.00 8.04 -22.92
CA SER A 516 -9.81 7.77 -23.75
C SER A 516 -9.01 6.55 -23.29
N LEU A 517 -9.09 6.20 -21.99
CA LEU A 517 -8.42 5.05 -21.39
C LEU A 517 -8.93 3.70 -21.92
N LEU A 518 -10.19 3.62 -22.36
CA LEU A 518 -10.85 2.37 -22.77
C LEU A 518 -10.13 1.72 -23.96
N SER A 519 -9.84 0.42 -23.88
CA SER A 519 -9.10 -0.32 -24.90
C SER A 519 -9.71 -0.27 -26.30
N SER A 520 -11.03 -0.10 -26.38
CA SER A 520 -11.78 0.15 -27.61
C SER A 520 -11.41 1.45 -28.35
N ASN A 521 -10.73 2.40 -27.68
CA ASN A 521 -10.33 3.70 -28.21
C ASN A 521 -8.84 3.77 -28.62
N LYS A 522 -8.09 2.67 -28.54
CA LYS A 522 -6.63 2.62 -28.80
C LYS A 522 -6.17 3.21 -30.14
N GLU A 523 -6.89 2.92 -31.21
CA GLU A 523 -6.54 3.35 -32.57
C GLU A 523 -7.40 4.53 -33.05
N LYS A 524 -8.24 5.10 -32.18
CA LYS A 524 -9.16 6.18 -32.54
C LYS A 524 -8.54 7.53 -32.23
N LEU A 525 -8.64 8.46 -33.18
CA LEU A 525 -8.41 9.88 -32.94
C LEU A 525 -9.60 10.48 -32.19
N SER A 526 -9.35 11.49 -31.36
CA SER A 526 -10.32 12.12 -30.45
C SER A 526 -11.37 13.00 -31.16
N ASP A 527 -11.26 13.15 -32.48
CA ASP A 527 -12.18 13.83 -33.40
C ASP A 527 -13.02 12.84 -34.25
N GLY A 528 -12.79 11.53 -34.11
CA GLY A 528 -13.39 10.50 -34.95
C GLY A 528 -14.80 10.05 -34.52
N SER A 529 -15.67 9.83 -35.51
CA SER A 529 -17.10 9.45 -35.38
C SER A 529 -17.40 8.07 -34.77
N ASN A 530 -16.46 7.46 -34.04
CA ASN A 530 -16.59 6.15 -33.40
C ASN A 530 -15.93 6.06 -32.00
N PHE A 531 -15.51 7.19 -31.40
CA PHE A 531 -14.98 7.21 -30.04
C PHE A 531 -16.02 6.69 -29.04
N GLU A 532 -15.66 5.72 -28.20
CA GLU A 532 -16.56 5.23 -27.15
C GLU A 532 -16.48 6.18 -25.96
N GLU A 533 -17.55 6.95 -25.73
CA GLU A 533 -17.74 7.72 -24.49
C GLU A 533 -18.22 6.81 -23.34
N ILE A 534 -17.87 7.17 -22.11
CA ILE A 534 -18.39 6.50 -20.91
C ILE A 534 -19.88 6.82 -20.73
N ASP A 535 -20.73 5.82 -20.94
CA ASP A 535 -22.17 5.93 -20.66
C ASP A 535 -22.42 5.81 -19.16
N ILE A 536 -22.65 6.95 -18.53
CA ILE A 536 -22.90 7.05 -17.09
C ILE A 536 -24.10 6.21 -16.62
N LYS A 537 -25.09 5.93 -17.48
CA LYS A 537 -26.24 5.09 -17.14
C LYS A 537 -25.87 3.61 -17.05
N ARG A 538 -24.75 3.22 -17.66
CA ARG A 538 -24.21 1.85 -17.69
C ARG A 538 -23.09 1.62 -16.68
N VAL A 539 -22.53 2.68 -16.08
CA VAL A 539 -21.51 2.54 -15.02
C VAL A 539 -22.04 1.63 -13.91
N GLN A 540 -21.19 0.72 -13.46
CA GLN A 540 -21.50 -0.25 -12.42
C GLN A 540 -21.13 0.33 -11.05
N GLY A 541 -21.82 -0.08 -9.98
CA GLY A 541 -21.46 0.37 -8.64
C GLY A 541 -22.22 -0.35 -7.54
N ASN A 542 -21.93 0.01 -6.30
CA ASN A 542 -22.59 -0.55 -5.12
C ASN A 542 -23.88 0.20 -4.74
N GLU A 543 -24.16 1.35 -5.34
CA GLU A 543 -25.44 2.05 -5.17
C GLU A 543 -26.57 1.36 -5.95
N PRO A 544 -27.83 1.34 -5.45
CA PRO A 544 -28.93 0.56 -6.02
C PRO A 544 -29.15 0.79 -7.53
N GLU A 545 -29.05 2.03 -7.99
CA GLU A 545 -29.22 2.42 -9.38
C GLU A 545 -28.10 1.93 -10.32
N LEU A 546 -26.90 1.65 -9.79
CA LEU A 546 -25.75 1.17 -10.57
C LEU A 546 -25.56 -0.36 -10.52
N ARG A 547 -26.33 -1.09 -9.70
CA ARG A 547 -26.12 -2.54 -9.47
C ARG A 547 -26.50 -3.42 -10.65
N ASN A 548 -27.49 -3.02 -11.45
CA ASN A 548 -28.10 -3.87 -12.48
C ASN A 548 -27.33 -3.88 -13.82
N ASN A 549 -26.36 -2.98 -13.99
CA ASN A 549 -25.57 -2.88 -15.20
C ASN A 549 -24.59 -4.05 -15.32
N LYS A 550 -24.81 -4.93 -16.29
CA LYS A 550 -23.99 -6.13 -16.54
C LYS A 550 -23.16 -5.96 -17.82
N GLY A 551 -21.94 -6.49 -17.81
CA GLY A 551 -21.06 -6.48 -18.98
C GLY A 551 -20.55 -5.09 -19.41
N TYR A 552 -20.46 -4.11 -18.50
CA TYR A 552 -19.92 -2.79 -18.83
C TYR A 552 -18.62 -2.51 -18.08
N HIS A 553 -17.58 -2.14 -18.83
CA HIS A 553 -16.19 -2.12 -18.37
C HIS A 553 -15.79 -0.94 -17.47
N VAL A 554 -16.76 -0.16 -17.00
CA VAL A 554 -16.54 0.98 -16.10
C VAL A 554 -17.35 0.80 -14.83
N SER A 555 -16.66 0.89 -13.70
CA SER A 555 -17.25 0.84 -12.36
C SER A 555 -16.92 2.10 -11.57
N TYR A 556 -17.79 2.43 -10.62
CA TYR A 556 -17.59 3.45 -9.59
C TYR A 556 -17.58 2.79 -8.20
N ASN A 557 -16.68 3.23 -7.32
CA ASN A 557 -16.73 2.91 -5.90
C ASN A 557 -16.27 4.12 -5.05
N LYS A 558 -16.69 4.14 -3.77
CA LYS A 558 -16.37 5.21 -2.83
C LYS A 558 -14.88 5.20 -2.49
N TYR A 559 -14.25 6.37 -2.65
CA TYR A 559 -12.85 6.63 -2.34
C TYR A 559 -12.45 6.15 -0.93
N HIS A 560 -13.31 6.34 0.08
CA HIS A 560 -13.05 5.93 1.46
C HIS A 560 -12.61 4.47 1.64
N LEU A 561 -13.17 3.51 0.89
CA LEU A 561 -12.76 2.11 1.02
C LEU A 561 -11.42 1.85 0.32
N TRP A 562 -11.24 2.42 -0.88
CA TRP A 562 -10.14 2.09 -1.79
C TRP A 562 -8.87 2.92 -1.58
N ASN A 563 -8.96 4.08 -0.92
CA ASN A 563 -7.83 4.95 -0.64
C ASN A 563 -7.52 5.01 0.87
N GLU A 564 -8.50 5.37 1.70
CA GLU A 564 -8.27 5.55 3.15
C GLU A 564 -8.43 4.24 3.95
N GLY A 565 -9.29 3.33 3.51
CA GLY A 565 -9.76 2.21 4.32
C GLY A 565 -8.75 1.09 4.55
N LEU A 566 -7.81 0.89 3.63
CA LEU A 566 -6.92 -0.29 3.57
C LEU A 566 -5.87 -0.41 4.68
N ARG A 567 -6.01 0.44 5.69
CA ARG A 567 -5.30 0.44 6.96
C ARG A 567 -5.79 -0.69 7.90
N SER A 568 -6.57 -1.66 7.39
CA SER A 568 -6.97 -2.84 8.15
C SER A 568 -7.26 -4.10 7.31
N PRO A 569 -7.06 -5.30 7.90
CA PRO A 569 -7.54 -6.56 7.35
C PRO A 569 -9.06 -6.61 7.08
N ILE A 570 -9.89 -5.86 7.82
CA ILE A 570 -11.34 -5.75 7.55
C ILE A 570 -11.58 -5.06 6.21
N ALA A 571 -11.01 -3.87 6.01
CA ALA A 571 -11.16 -3.11 4.79
C ALA A 571 -10.55 -3.82 3.58
N LEU A 572 -9.38 -4.44 3.73
CA LEU A 572 -8.77 -5.25 2.68
C LEU A 572 -9.70 -6.38 2.20
N ASN A 573 -10.43 -7.01 3.11
CA ASN A 573 -11.43 -8.00 2.76
C ASN A 573 -12.68 -7.42 2.07
N LEU A 574 -13.11 -6.21 2.44
CA LEU A 574 -14.18 -5.46 1.75
C LEU A 574 -13.75 -4.95 0.36
N LEU A 575 -12.48 -4.59 0.18
CA LEU A 575 -11.94 -4.25 -1.14
C LEU A 575 -11.91 -5.48 -2.05
N LEU A 576 -11.39 -6.62 -1.56
CA LEU A 576 -11.39 -7.86 -2.32
C LEU A 576 -12.80 -8.33 -2.70
N ASP A 577 -13.81 -8.11 -1.85
CA ASP A 577 -15.21 -8.30 -2.22
C ASP A 577 -15.57 -7.46 -3.46
N SER A 578 -15.29 -6.15 -3.41
CA SER A 578 -15.58 -5.24 -4.51
C SER A 578 -14.83 -5.60 -5.77
N LEU A 579 -13.56 -6.03 -5.68
CA LEU A 579 -12.75 -6.40 -6.83
C LEU A 579 -13.35 -7.62 -7.54
N VAL A 580 -13.69 -8.67 -6.79
CA VAL A 580 -14.32 -9.89 -7.35
C VAL A 580 -15.68 -9.58 -7.96
N ASP A 581 -16.47 -8.74 -7.30
CA ASP A 581 -17.82 -8.37 -7.75
C ASP A 581 -17.82 -7.49 -9.01
N ILE A 582 -16.86 -6.58 -9.15
CA ILE A 582 -16.62 -5.83 -10.40
C ILE A 582 -16.37 -6.81 -11.55
N PHE A 583 -15.35 -7.67 -11.43
CA PHE A 583 -14.99 -8.57 -12.52
C PHE A 583 -16.06 -9.63 -12.80
N GLN A 584 -16.79 -10.12 -11.79
CA GLN A 584 -17.95 -10.99 -11.99
C GLN A 584 -19.05 -10.29 -12.78
N ARG A 585 -19.44 -9.06 -12.42
CA ARG A 585 -20.47 -8.30 -13.13
C ARG A 585 -20.08 -7.92 -14.56
N GLN A 586 -18.79 -7.85 -14.87
CA GLN A 586 -18.28 -7.49 -16.21
C GLN A 586 -18.04 -8.68 -17.13
N TYR A 587 -17.45 -9.77 -16.63
CA TYR A 587 -16.95 -10.87 -17.46
C TYR A 587 -17.67 -12.21 -17.20
N ASP A 588 -18.42 -12.33 -16.11
CA ASP A 588 -19.22 -13.53 -15.77
C ASP A 588 -20.66 -13.18 -15.29
N PRO A 589 -21.38 -12.24 -15.95
CA PRO A 589 -22.59 -11.61 -15.43
C PRO A 589 -23.78 -12.57 -15.21
N GLU A 590 -23.71 -13.78 -15.75
CA GLU A 590 -24.76 -14.79 -15.72
C GLU A 590 -24.27 -16.16 -15.21
N PHE A 591 -23.00 -16.28 -14.78
CA PHE A 591 -22.36 -17.58 -14.47
C PHE A 591 -22.49 -18.61 -15.61
N LYS A 592 -22.41 -18.15 -16.86
CA LYS A 592 -22.56 -18.98 -18.07
C LYS A 592 -21.20 -19.31 -18.68
N GLU A 593 -21.07 -20.53 -19.20
CA GLU A 593 -19.85 -20.99 -19.86
C GLU A 593 -19.42 -20.08 -21.01
N VAL A 594 -18.13 -19.74 -21.06
CA VAL A 594 -17.55 -18.96 -22.17
C VAL A 594 -17.36 -19.89 -23.38
N ASN A 595 -18.37 -19.97 -24.24
CA ASN A 595 -18.40 -20.71 -25.50
C ASN A 595 -17.02 -20.74 -26.19
N GLY A 596 -16.47 -21.95 -26.43
CA GLY A 596 -15.16 -22.08 -27.10
C GLY A 596 -14.51 -23.45 -27.13
N THR A 597 -14.95 -24.43 -26.33
CA THR A 597 -14.42 -25.81 -26.36
C THR A 597 -15.52 -26.84 -26.26
N SER A 598 -15.53 -27.80 -27.20
CA SER A 598 -16.55 -28.83 -27.31
C SER A 598 -16.67 -29.68 -26.06
N VAL A 599 -17.92 -29.92 -25.66
CA VAL A 599 -18.31 -30.78 -24.54
C VAL A 599 -17.75 -32.19 -24.71
N VAL A 600 -16.83 -32.59 -23.84
CA VAL A 600 -16.79 -33.98 -23.37
C VAL A 600 -17.84 -34.08 -22.26
N SER A 601 -18.73 -35.07 -22.36
CA SER A 601 -19.95 -35.14 -21.55
C SER A 601 -19.66 -35.39 -20.06
N GLY A 602 -19.58 -34.31 -19.27
CA GLY A 602 -19.59 -34.35 -17.80
C GLY A 602 -18.92 -33.15 -17.14
N SER A 603 -19.72 -32.27 -16.53
CA SER A 603 -19.33 -31.16 -15.62
C SER A 603 -18.57 -29.95 -16.20
N THR A 604 -19.22 -28.79 -16.29
CA THR A 604 -18.52 -27.46 -16.25
C THR A 604 -19.31 -26.30 -15.62
N ASN A 605 -20.66 -26.22 -15.71
CA ASN A 605 -21.46 -25.20 -14.98
C ASN A 605 -21.20 -25.12 -13.45
N GLY A 606 -20.69 -26.19 -12.82
CA GLY A 606 -20.40 -26.21 -11.38
C GLY A 606 -19.10 -25.52 -10.97
N ASP A 607 -18.13 -25.38 -11.88
CA ASP A 607 -16.75 -24.98 -11.53
C ASP A 607 -16.61 -23.48 -11.30
N HIS A 608 -17.18 -22.65 -12.18
CA HIS A 608 -17.10 -21.18 -12.08
C HIS A 608 -17.78 -20.67 -10.80
N LYS A 609 -18.99 -21.15 -10.50
CA LYS A 609 -19.72 -20.79 -9.29
C LYS A 609 -19.00 -21.25 -8.01
N ALA A 610 -18.41 -22.45 -8.01
CA ALA A 610 -17.65 -22.92 -6.86
C ALA A 610 -16.35 -22.11 -6.64
N LYS A 611 -15.67 -21.70 -7.71
CA LYS A 611 -14.51 -20.80 -7.65
C LYS A 611 -14.89 -19.39 -7.18
N TYR A 612 -15.98 -18.82 -7.69
CA TYR A 612 -16.55 -17.56 -7.20
C TYR A 612 -16.85 -17.61 -5.71
N GLN A 613 -17.54 -18.67 -5.25
CA GLN A 613 -17.87 -18.85 -3.84
C GLN A 613 -16.61 -18.80 -2.95
N LYS A 614 -15.55 -19.53 -3.33
CA LYS A 614 -14.25 -19.53 -2.63
C LYS A 614 -13.50 -18.19 -2.69
N ALA A 615 -13.65 -17.44 -3.78
CA ALA A 615 -13.05 -16.10 -3.93
C ALA A 615 -13.73 -15.05 -3.01
N MET A 616 -15.03 -15.23 -2.76
CA MET A 616 -15.82 -14.39 -1.84
C MET A 616 -15.67 -14.77 -0.37
N ASP A 617 -15.18 -15.97 -0.05
CA ASP A 617 -14.94 -16.42 1.31
C ASP A 617 -13.76 -15.69 1.96
N TRP A 618 -13.97 -15.15 3.16
CA TRP A 618 -12.95 -14.44 3.94
C TRP A 618 -12.03 -15.39 4.73
N GLY A 619 -12.42 -16.66 4.87
CA GLY A 619 -11.69 -17.69 5.63
C GLY A 619 -12.00 -17.73 7.13
N ASP A 620 -11.26 -18.57 7.85
CA ASP A 620 -11.62 -19.07 9.18
C ASP A 620 -11.50 -18.03 10.31
N TYR A 621 -10.46 -17.18 10.30
CA TYR A 621 -10.36 -16.03 11.22
C TYR A 621 -11.68 -15.28 11.38
N TRP A 622 -12.32 -14.92 10.26
CA TRP A 622 -13.49 -14.05 10.28
C TRP A 622 -14.77 -14.77 10.69
N ASN A 623 -14.99 -16.01 10.24
CA ASN A 623 -16.25 -16.74 10.47
C ASN A 623 -16.29 -17.52 11.81
N LYS A 624 -15.15 -18.02 12.31
CA LYS A 624 -15.07 -18.86 13.52
C LYS A 624 -14.62 -18.09 14.74
N TYR A 625 -13.78 -17.07 14.56
CA TYR A 625 -13.14 -16.36 15.66
C TYR A 625 -13.69 -14.94 15.79
N PHE A 626 -13.44 -14.07 14.81
CA PHE A 626 -13.77 -12.64 14.87
C PHE A 626 -15.26 -12.37 15.16
N ILE A 627 -16.19 -12.80 14.30
CA ILE A 627 -17.62 -12.51 14.49
C ILE A 627 -18.23 -13.19 15.73
N LYS A 628 -17.56 -14.20 16.27
CA LYS A 628 -17.99 -14.95 17.47
C LYS A 628 -17.36 -14.40 18.76
N GLY A 629 -16.46 -13.44 18.65
CA GLY A 629 -15.76 -12.85 19.78
C GLY A 629 -14.77 -13.80 20.47
N THR A 630 -14.27 -14.80 19.76
CA THR A 630 -13.28 -15.77 20.26
C THR A 630 -11.94 -15.56 19.55
N ASN A 631 -10.86 -16.11 20.10
CA ASN A 631 -9.52 -16.00 19.53
C ASN A 631 -9.06 -17.34 18.95
N LYS A 632 -8.18 -17.29 17.94
CA LYS A 632 -7.41 -18.47 17.54
C LYS A 632 -6.45 -18.80 18.68
N THR A 633 -6.68 -19.90 19.39
CA THR A 633 -5.72 -20.42 20.35
C THR A 633 -4.58 -21.11 19.62
N SER A 634 -3.34 -20.87 20.02
CA SER A 634 -2.21 -21.70 19.62
C SER A 634 -2.44 -23.14 20.05
N GLU A 635 -2.46 -24.08 19.10
CA GLU A 635 -2.35 -25.49 19.43
C GLU A 635 -1.00 -25.69 20.12
N LYS A 636 -1.01 -26.15 21.37
CA LYS A 636 0.20 -26.49 22.10
C LYS A 636 0.91 -27.63 21.38
N LYS A 637 1.98 -27.32 20.67
CA LYS A 637 2.98 -28.28 20.18
C LYS A 637 3.92 -28.69 21.32
#